data_AF-A0A812NHE2-F1
#
_entry.id   AF-A0A812NHE2-F1
#
_cell.length_a   1.000
_cell.length_b   1.000
_cell.length_c   1.000
_cell.angle_alpha   90.00
_cell.angle_beta   90.00
_cell.angle_gamma   90.00
#
_symmetry.space_group_name_H-M   'P 1'
#
loop_
_entity.id
_entity.type
_entity.pdbx_description
1 polymer ?
#
loop_
_entity_poly.entity_id
_entity_poly.type
_entity_poly.pdbx_seq_one_letter_code
_entity_poly.pdbx_strand_id
1 'polypeptide(L)'
;MSFTPISGRLESLQADTSDVVRTTETVTPEYHLNLEGQRLALRAFLGCGIRFTYRGQPTCLNCQSASAKLYGGGYCYPCFSTLARCDLCIVSPERCHFHLHSCREPQWGETFCMQPHTVYLANTSGTKVGITRGGRELNRWLDQGAEQALAIVETPSRRCAGYVERLLKQQLSDKTNWRQLVTGVRGGQDLNALAASLRQSVNLQDAFRNTPADALEQARVRWLEDSVQLTIKYPVLRYSPAQRLKVTPEAPEICDNLQGVIGQYLLLTRGVVFLPDYRGLAMDITISDIMMKDGQPQEIKLADYQAPDYYTQATHLTFDINDGATLVTNLMSVERRNDAANSLQLDGEHLELVAVSIDGRELAGNEYQIDEESLTLHNLDASHEIKIVTRIKPEENTALEGLYRSSSMYCTQCEAQGFRRITYYQDRPDVLAKFTTTIVADAAAYPTLLSNGNLIEGPSIVDGRRSVTWEDPFPKPAYLFALVAGDLEMIEDTFTTMNDRVVTLRIYSEPHNIAQCDYAMGALKRSMKWDEEQFGREYDLDIFMIVAVEDFNMGAMENKGLNIFNTSCVLASKDTATDAAYERVEAVVAHEYFHNWSGNRVTCRDWFQLSLKEGFTVFRDAEFSSDMNSRAVKRIDDVTFLRAVQFAEDAGPLAHPVRPASYIEISNFYTTTIYEKGAEVVRMYKTLLGDEKFRAGSDLYFERFDGSAATTDDFAGVMAEVSGRDLTQFKRWYEQAGTPVLTVHESFSAGEFKLTITQSCPATPGQKEKLPFQIPIELGLLNEEGTPLSFFDLVIDCEEQFESRDGGFSLLLSMTQPTSTVSFSFLDDKPVVSFLRGFSAPVRVHYERPAEDLKLLANHDTDGFVKWDSMTSLWLQSFEGKEVDHGSLIDIVGGIAEQALHAPEDAEQKMLAATLLTMPEANYLFEQLSTLDVDHVLSTSDQLYASIGTQHKATWLELFEKNTASGPYQPDGLGMARRALANRAFSYYAQSLEGDELAEFVTGYFSQVDNLTDRRAALSVAVRHEKLAASVRSKMLEDFYTAWQAEALVIDMWFSLQAQSPLSTINDLQALTRHPAFDVKNPNRARSIYSAFGMYNHHRLHALDGSGYQFIADAIGEIDQLNPQLASRMATPLTRWHRYDHERQGLMKARLEQLSHSPDISKDLFEIVSKSLQAG
;
A
#
# COMPACT_ATOMS: atom_id res chain seq x y z
N MET A 1 15.60 -5.69 4.16
CA MET A 1 16.79 -6.59 4.22
C MET A 1 16.86 -7.26 5.59
N SER A 2 17.11 -8.57 5.66
CA SER A 2 17.42 -9.28 6.91
C SER A 2 18.93 -9.41 7.06
N PHE A 3 19.50 -8.79 8.10
CA PHE A 3 20.82 -9.18 8.55
C PHE A 3 20.76 -10.61 9.08
N THR A 4 21.79 -11.42 8.79
CA THR A 4 21.91 -12.77 9.35
C THR A 4 21.93 -12.68 10.88
N PRO A 5 21.02 -13.34 11.60
CA PRO A 5 20.98 -13.27 13.05
C PRO A 5 22.29 -13.79 13.65
N ILE A 6 22.89 -13.00 14.54
CA ILE A 6 24.02 -13.46 15.35
C ILE A 6 23.45 -14.32 16.46
N SER A 7 23.68 -15.63 16.36
CA SER A 7 23.18 -16.63 17.30
C SER A 7 24.31 -17.11 18.20
N GLY A 8 24.08 -17.17 19.50
CA GLY A 8 25.06 -17.74 20.42
C GLY A 8 24.73 -17.51 21.89
N ARG A 9 25.50 -18.13 22.78
CA ARG A 9 25.41 -17.86 24.21
C ARG A 9 25.95 -16.47 24.54
N LEU A 10 25.12 -15.63 25.14
CA LEU A 10 25.54 -14.31 25.60
C LEU A 10 26.51 -14.43 26.78
N GLU A 11 27.73 -13.91 26.61
CA GLU A 11 28.81 -14.04 27.60
C GLU A 11 28.97 -12.75 28.42
N SER A 12 29.03 -11.60 27.74
CA SER A 12 29.22 -10.31 28.41
C SER A 12 29.00 -9.12 27.48
N LEU A 13 28.63 -7.98 28.06
CA LEU A 13 28.83 -6.66 27.49
C LEU A 13 30.14 -6.11 28.06
N GLN A 14 31.11 -5.80 27.20
CA GLN A 14 32.44 -5.32 27.61
C GLN A 14 32.78 -4.03 26.88
N ALA A 15 33.29 -3.06 27.63
CA ALA A 15 33.96 -1.92 27.03
C ALA A 15 35.38 -2.34 26.63
N ASP A 16 35.77 -2.09 25.38
CA ASP A 16 37.17 -2.23 24.99
C ASP A 16 37.98 -1.11 25.64
N THR A 17 39.13 -1.45 26.20
CA THR A 17 40.06 -0.49 26.80
C THR A 17 41.37 -0.34 26.01
N SER A 18 41.60 -1.14 24.96
CA SER A 18 42.77 -0.99 24.08
C SER A 18 42.67 0.23 23.16
N ASP A 19 41.46 0.53 22.65
CA ASP A 19 41.23 1.54 21.61
C ASP A 19 40.54 2.81 22.12
N VAL A 20 40.56 3.03 23.45
CA VAL A 20 39.96 4.20 24.08
C VAL A 20 40.73 5.46 23.73
N VAL A 21 40.08 6.37 22.98
CA VAL A 21 40.61 7.70 22.69
C VAL A 21 40.68 8.52 23.98
N ARG A 22 41.90 8.84 24.42
CA ARG A 22 42.17 9.70 25.57
C ARG A 22 42.63 11.08 25.09
N THR A 23 41.75 12.06 25.17
CA THR A 23 42.10 13.47 24.96
C THR A 23 41.97 14.17 26.31
N THR A 24 43.10 14.56 26.91
CA THR A 24 43.15 15.48 28.08
C THR A 24 42.04 15.19 29.11
N GLU A 25 42.19 14.08 29.84
CA GLU A 25 41.34 13.66 30.97
C GLU A 25 39.91 13.18 30.64
N THR A 26 39.52 13.16 29.36
CA THR A 26 38.23 12.60 28.90
C THR A 26 38.40 11.26 28.18
N VAL A 27 37.50 10.31 28.45
CA VAL A 27 37.44 8.97 27.87
C VAL A 27 36.10 8.75 27.17
N THR A 28 36.14 8.23 25.93
CA THR A 28 34.96 7.72 25.21
C THR A 28 35.12 6.22 24.98
N PRO A 29 34.32 5.35 25.64
CA PRO A 29 34.45 3.91 25.53
C PRO A 29 33.78 3.35 24.26
N GLU A 30 34.31 2.24 23.76
CA GLU A 30 33.66 1.45 22.71
C GLU A 30 33.13 0.14 23.31
N TYR A 31 31.82 -0.11 23.14
CA TYR A 31 31.15 -1.27 23.71
C TYR A 31 31.00 -2.40 22.71
N HIS A 32 31.28 -3.61 23.18
CA HIS A 32 31.11 -4.83 22.42
C HIS A 32 30.22 -5.82 23.14
N LEU A 33 29.31 -6.44 22.39
CA LEU A 33 28.50 -7.55 22.84
C LEU A 33 29.15 -8.86 22.41
N ASN A 34 29.48 -9.72 23.38
CA ASN A 34 30.16 -10.99 23.15
C ASN A 34 29.18 -12.16 23.22
N LEU A 35 29.05 -12.90 22.12
CA LEU A 35 28.21 -14.10 22.00
C LEU A 35 29.06 -15.25 21.46
N GLU A 36 29.33 -16.26 22.29
CA GLU A 36 29.97 -17.53 21.91
C GLU A 36 31.03 -17.45 20.79
N GLY A 37 32.10 -16.69 21.04
CA GLY A 37 33.22 -16.50 20.10
C GLY A 37 33.04 -15.37 19.08
N GLN A 38 31.88 -14.72 19.03
CA GLN A 38 31.58 -13.56 18.20
C GLN A 38 31.57 -12.26 19.02
N ARG A 39 32.00 -11.16 18.40
CA ARG A 39 32.14 -9.84 19.03
C ARG A 39 31.47 -8.78 18.16
N LEU A 40 30.41 -8.15 18.68
CA LEU A 40 29.61 -7.16 17.97
C LEU A 40 29.85 -5.75 18.52
N ALA A 41 30.42 -4.85 17.71
CA ALA A 41 30.69 -3.46 18.10
C ALA A 41 29.39 -2.62 18.04
N LEU A 42 28.92 -2.12 19.19
CA LEU A 42 27.60 -1.51 19.28
C LEU A 42 27.51 -0.08 18.76
N ARG A 43 28.66 0.61 18.63
CA ARG A 43 28.69 2.02 18.21
C ARG A 43 28.18 2.22 16.78
N ALA A 44 28.46 1.26 15.89
CA ALA A 44 28.04 1.31 14.49
C ALA A 44 26.52 1.15 14.31
N PHE A 45 25.81 0.68 15.34
CA PHE A 45 24.39 0.35 15.29
C PHE A 45 23.53 1.25 16.18
N LEU A 46 24.07 2.38 16.63
CA LEU A 46 23.28 3.38 17.34
C LEU A 46 22.28 4.00 16.38
N GLY A 47 21.00 4.02 16.78
CA GLY A 47 19.88 4.43 15.93
C GLY A 47 19.28 3.28 15.14
N CYS A 48 19.96 2.15 14.98
CA CYS A 48 19.43 0.99 14.27
C CYS A 48 18.40 0.22 15.12
N GLY A 49 17.50 -0.50 14.46
CA GLY A 49 16.64 -1.50 15.10
C GLY A 49 17.47 -2.67 15.62
N ILE A 50 17.23 -3.12 16.84
CA ILE A 50 17.85 -4.29 17.46
C ILE A 50 16.77 -5.23 18.01
N ARG A 51 16.95 -6.52 17.76
CA ARG A 51 16.03 -7.58 18.14
C ARG A 51 16.79 -8.65 18.93
N PHE A 52 16.29 -8.98 20.11
CA PHE A 52 16.78 -10.03 20.99
C PHE A 52 15.75 -11.15 21.05
N THR A 53 16.09 -12.35 20.57
CA THR A 53 15.21 -13.53 20.64
C THR A 53 15.84 -14.59 21.54
N TYR A 54 15.08 -15.12 22.50
CA TYR A 54 15.53 -16.19 23.38
C TYR A 54 15.52 -17.56 22.69
N ARG A 55 16.61 -18.31 22.79
CA ARG A 55 16.74 -19.67 22.25
C ARG A 55 17.16 -20.67 23.33
N GLY A 56 16.19 -21.40 23.88
CA GLY A 56 16.47 -22.64 24.63
C GLY A 56 17.09 -22.47 26.02
N GLN A 57 17.44 -23.58 26.66
CA GLN A 57 17.69 -23.63 28.12
C GLN A 57 18.99 -22.92 28.56
N PRO A 58 19.00 -22.25 29.74
CA PRO A 58 20.20 -21.62 30.30
C PRO A 58 21.35 -22.61 30.53
N THR A 59 22.60 -22.20 30.29
CA THR A 59 23.80 -23.03 30.52
C THR A 59 24.80 -22.34 31.44
N CYS A 60 25.51 -23.13 32.26
CA CYS A 60 26.49 -22.59 33.19
C CYS A 60 27.77 -22.11 32.47
N LEU A 61 28.20 -20.86 32.73
CA LEU A 61 29.42 -20.29 32.14
C LEU A 61 30.74 -21.00 32.53
N ASN A 62 30.76 -21.82 33.59
CA ASN A 62 31.96 -22.57 34.00
C ASN A 62 32.00 -23.98 33.42
N CYS A 63 30.98 -24.78 33.69
CA CYS A 63 30.97 -26.22 33.36
C CYS A 63 30.09 -26.55 32.14
N GLN A 64 29.44 -25.55 31.54
CA GLN A 64 28.59 -25.66 30.35
C GLN A 64 27.37 -26.57 30.50
N SER A 65 27.08 -27.08 31.70
CA SER A 65 25.87 -27.87 31.96
C SER A 65 24.60 -27.02 31.85
N ALA A 66 23.56 -27.57 31.21
CA ALA A 66 22.21 -26.99 31.21
C ALA A 66 21.66 -26.89 32.65
N SER A 67 20.94 -25.82 32.95
CA SER A 67 20.36 -25.57 34.27
C SER A 67 19.05 -24.79 34.15
N ALA A 68 18.01 -25.20 34.87
CA ALA A 68 16.74 -24.48 34.92
C ALA A 68 16.89 -23.05 35.49
N LYS A 69 17.94 -22.80 36.28
CA LYS A 69 18.23 -21.51 36.89
C LYS A 69 19.73 -21.28 37.02
N LEU A 70 20.18 -20.04 36.76
CA LEU A 70 21.55 -19.61 36.98
C LEU A 70 21.64 -18.66 38.19
N TYR A 71 22.76 -18.73 38.89
CA TYR A 71 23.09 -17.98 40.11
C TYR A 71 24.34 -17.12 39.87
N GLY A 72 24.47 -16.03 40.61
CA GLY A 72 25.70 -15.22 40.62
C GLY A 72 26.12 -14.66 39.26
N GLY A 73 25.18 -14.43 38.33
CA GLY A 73 25.46 -13.86 37.01
C GLY A 73 25.92 -14.87 35.94
N GLY A 74 25.46 -16.13 36.02
CA GLY A 74 25.61 -17.12 34.94
C GLY A 74 26.07 -18.53 35.35
N TYR A 75 26.05 -18.88 36.64
CA TYR A 75 26.59 -20.16 37.14
C TYR A 75 25.50 -21.11 37.62
N CYS A 76 25.64 -22.43 37.38
CA CYS A 76 24.80 -23.42 38.06
C CYS A 76 25.11 -23.43 39.57
N TYR A 77 24.17 -23.92 40.38
CA TYR A 77 24.31 -23.92 41.85
C TYR A 77 25.60 -24.58 42.35
N PRO A 78 26.03 -25.77 41.84
CA PRO A 78 27.30 -26.37 42.24
C PRO A 78 28.48 -25.44 42.01
N CYS A 79 28.64 -24.90 40.80
CA CYS A 79 29.71 -23.95 40.47
C CYS A 79 29.64 -22.67 41.32
N PHE A 80 28.44 -22.13 41.53
CA PHE A 80 28.24 -20.96 42.39
C PHE A 80 28.69 -21.20 43.84
N SER A 81 28.46 -22.41 44.36
CA SER A 81 28.84 -22.79 45.72
C SER A 81 30.33 -23.13 45.89
N THR A 82 31.03 -23.53 44.83
CA THR A 82 32.41 -24.03 44.91
C THR A 82 33.47 -23.08 44.35
N LEU A 83 33.13 -22.19 43.44
CA LEU A 83 34.11 -21.31 42.80
C LEU A 83 34.44 -20.09 43.68
N ALA A 84 35.72 -19.72 43.76
CA ALA A 84 36.18 -18.57 44.54
C ALA A 84 35.67 -17.23 43.98
N ARG A 85 35.49 -17.14 42.65
CA ARG A 85 34.90 -15.96 41.98
C ARG A 85 33.39 -15.77 42.24
N CYS A 86 32.74 -16.74 42.89
CA CYS A 86 31.35 -16.65 43.34
C CYS A 86 31.25 -16.53 44.86
N ASP A 87 32.38 -16.44 45.57
CA ASP A 87 32.42 -16.37 47.02
C ASP A 87 31.95 -15.01 47.54
N LEU A 88 31.54 -14.96 48.81
CA LEU A 88 30.97 -13.77 49.43
C LEU A 88 31.97 -12.59 49.43
N CYS A 89 33.28 -12.88 49.47
CA CYS A 89 34.32 -11.86 49.42
C CYS A 89 34.39 -11.10 48.08
N ILE A 90 33.68 -11.57 47.05
CA ILE A 90 33.54 -10.85 45.79
C ILE A 90 32.55 -9.68 45.92
N VAL A 91 31.49 -9.85 46.72
CA VAL A 91 30.48 -8.81 46.98
C VAL A 91 30.80 -8.00 48.24
N SER A 92 31.46 -8.62 49.23
CA SER A 92 31.89 -8.00 50.49
C SER A 92 33.41 -8.19 50.69
N PRO A 93 34.25 -7.34 50.06
CA PRO A 93 35.70 -7.51 50.00
C PRO A 93 36.40 -7.63 51.35
N GLU A 94 35.87 -6.97 52.38
CA GLU A 94 36.35 -7.00 53.75
C GLU A 94 36.22 -8.37 54.42
N ARG A 95 35.39 -9.26 53.85
CA ARG A 95 35.20 -10.65 54.29
C ARG A 95 36.12 -11.64 53.58
N CYS A 96 37.12 -11.15 52.84
CA CYS A 96 38.12 -12.02 52.24
C CYS A 96 38.82 -12.86 53.31
N HIS A 97 38.66 -14.17 53.20
CA HIS A 97 39.14 -15.16 54.17
C HIS A 97 40.39 -15.91 53.68
N PHE A 98 41.08 -15.38 52.65
CA PHE A 98 42.29 -16.00 52.11
C PHE A 98 43.38 -16.23 53.17
N HIS A 99 43.61 -15.25 54.03
CA HIS A 99 44.55 -15.31 55.16
C HIS A 99 44.22 -16.41 56.20
N LEU A 100 43.00 -16.95 56.18
CA LEU A 100 42.58 -18.07 57.03
C LEU A 100 42.79 -19.43 56.34
N HIS A 101 43.41 -19.45 55.15
CA HIS A 101 43.59 -20.62 54.30
C HIS A 101 42.27 -21.34 53.92
N SER A 102 41.14 -20.62 53.97
CA SER A 102 39.80 -21.16 53.68
C SER A 102 39.26 -20.74 52.31
N CYS A 103 40.07 -20.11 51.46
CA CYS A 103 39.66 -19.73 50.11
C CYS A 103 39.28 -20.97 49.29
N ARG A 104 38.12 -20.93 48.63
CA ARG A 104 37.61 -22.07 47.85
C ARG A 104 38.58 -22.54 46.77
N GLU A 105 39.32 -21.61 46.17
CA GLU A 105 40.38 -21.87 45.19
C GLU A 105 41.62 -21.02 45.57
N PRO A 106 42.57 -21.56 46.36
CA PRO A 106 43.70 -20.77 46.88
C PRO A 106 44.56 -20.12 45.79
N GLN A 107 44.85 -20.81 44.68
CA GLN A 107 45.61 -20.22 43.57
C GLN A 107 44.89 -19.03 42.93
N TRP A 108 43.55 -19.09 42.87
CA TRP A 108 42.73 -17.97 42.44
C TRP A 108 42.80 -16.82 43.46
N GLY A 109 42.66 -17.11 44.75
CA GLY A 109 42.79 -16.11 45.81
C GLY A 109 44.14 -15.38 45.79
N GLU A 110 45.23 -16.09 45.53
CA GLU A 110 46.56 -15.50 45.40
C GLU A 110 46.63 -14.54 44.19
N THR A 111 46.13 -15.00 43.04
CA THR A 111 46.16 -14.22 41.79
C THR A 111 45.19 -13.03 41.80
N PHE A 112 44.03 -13.14 42.46
CA PHE A 112 42.93 -12.18 42.36
C PHE A 112 42.71 -11.36 43.63
N CYS A 113 42.91 -11.92 44.82
CA CYS A 113 42.73 -11.23 46.10
C CYS A 113 44.03 -10.68 46.68
N MET A 114 45.16 -11.37 46.53
CA MET A 114 46.45 -11.01 47.14
C MET A 114 47.37 -10.22 46.20
N GLN A 115 46.80 -9.21 45.56
CA GLN A 115 47.53 -8.27 44.71
C GLN A 115 47.11 -6.83 45.03
N PRO A 116 47.84 -5.81 44.55
CA PRO A 116 47.44 -4.42 44.72
C PRO A 116 46.00 -4.14 44.25
N HIS A 117 45.23 -3.45 45.07
CA HIS A 117 43.88 -2.99 44.80
C HIS A 117 43.76 -1.49 45.00
N THR A 118 42.92 -0.87 44.19
CA THR A 118 42.67 0.56 44.19
C THR A 118 41.28 0.82 44.74
N VAL A 119 41.17 1.66 45.76
CA VAL A 119 39.92 2.26 46.22
C VAL A 119 39.73 3.59 45.50
N TYR A 120 38.55 3.82 44.95
CA TYR A 120 38.25 4.96 44.09
C TYR A 120 36.91 5.61 44.45
N LEU A 121 36.75 6.87 44.06
CA LEU A 121 35.48 7.58 44.02
C LEU A 121 34.92 7.56 42.59
N ALA A 122 33.61 7.42 42.44
CA ALA A 122 32.95 7.52 41.14
C ALA A 122 31.57 8.17 41.26
N ASN A 123 31.23 8.99 40.27
CA ASN A 123 29.90 9.57 40.09
C ASN A 123 29.11 8.69 39.11
N THR A 124 28.17 7.88 39.62
CA THR A 124 27.31 6.96 38.84
C THR A 124 25.84 7.23 39.22
N SER A 125 25.27 8.36 38.78
CA SER A 125 24.04 9.04 39.31
C SER A 125 24.17 9.69 40.71
N GLY A 126 25.13 9.24 41.52
CA GLY A 126 25.54 9.83 42.78
C GLY A 126 26.98 9.41 43.08
N THR A 127 27.63 10.07 44.06
CA THR A 127 29.01 9.75 44.44
C THR A 127 29.07 8.50 45.30
N LYS A 128 29.93 7.55 44.92
CA LYS A 128 30.18 6.31 45.67
C LYS A 128 31.67 6.02 45.81
N VAL A 129 31.97 5.16 46.77
CA VAL A 129 33.28 4.51 46.92
C VAL A 129 33.20 3.11 46.35
N GLY A 130 34.17 2.74 45.53
CA GLY A 130 34.31 1.39 45.02
C GLY A 130 35.74 0.88 45.12
N ILE A 131 35.90 -0.41 44.87
CA ILE A 131 37.22 -1.05 44.80
C ILE A 131 37.40 -1.80 43.49
N THR A 132 38.64 -1.87 43.03
CA THR A 132 39.05 -2.67 41.87
C THR A 132 40.47 -3.16 42.04
N ARG A 133 40.90 -4.07 41.18
CA ARG A 133 42.31 -4.47 41.11
C ARG A 133 43.13 -3.36 40.44
N GLY A 134 44.37 -3.19 40.88
CA GLY A 134 45.30 -2.25 40.26
C GLY A 134 45.42 -2.52 38.75
N GLY A 135 45.36 -1.46 37.95
CA GLY A 135 45.40 -1.54 36.48
C GLY A 135 44.08 -1.92 35.80
N ARG A 136 42.99 -2.11 36.56
CA ARG A 136 41.63 -2.36 36.02
C ARG A 136 40.62 -1.29 36.43
N GLU A 137 41.08 -0.10 36.78
CA GLU A 137 40.26 1.02 37.21
C GLU A 137 39.27 1.42 36.12
N LEU A 138 39.77 1.70 34.92
CA LEU A 138 38.94 2.15 33.80
C LEU A 138 37.85 1.13 33.45
N ASN A 139 38.21 -0.15 33.31
CA ASN A 139 37.25 -1.22 33.07
C ASN A 139 36.13 -1.24 34.11
N ARG A 140 36.49 -1.08 35.39
CA ARG A 140 35.50 -1.09 36.49
C ARG A 140 34.60 0.15 36.48
N TRP A 141 35.17 1.32 36.17
CA TRP A 141 34.42 2.57 36.08
C TRP A 141 33.41 2.54 34.94
N LEU A 142 33.83 2.01 33.79
CA LEU A 142 32.97 1.79 32.62
C LEU A 142 31.84 0.84 32.96
N ASP A 143 32.12 -0.35 33.51
CA ASP A 143 31.09 -1.32 33.93
C ASP A 143 30.02 -0.75 34.87
N GLN A 144 30.39 0.27 35.66
CA GLN A 144 29.49 0.91 36.61
C GLN A 144 28.71 2.08 36.04
N GLY A 145 28.97 2.51 34.80
CA GLY A 145 28.37 3.70 34.23
C GLY A 145 28.87 4.99 34.87
N ALA A 146 30.14 5.06 35.30
CA ALA A 146 30.66 6.27 35.93
C ALA A 146 30.79 7.40 34.91
N GLU A 147 30.27 8.58 35.22
CA GLU A 147 30.49 9.81 34.45
C GLU A 147 31.83 10.46 34.81
N GLN A 148 32.22 10.33 36.08
CA GLN A 148 33.52 10.75 36.58
C GLN A 148 34.05 9.71 37.55
N ALA A 149 35.36 9.50 37.57
CA ALA A 149 36.00 8.61 38.54
C ALA A 149 37.42 9.05 38.89
N LEU A 150 37.84 8.77 40.12
CA LEU A 150 39.12 9.15 40.68
C LEU A 150 39.63 8.05 41.62
N ALA A 151 40.81 7.50 41.33
CA ALA A 151 41.51 6.62 42.27
C ALA A 151 42.02 7.43 43.48
N ILE A 152 41.86 6.92 44.71
CA ILE A 152 42.20 7.69 45.91
C ILE A 152 43.09 6.94 46.91
N VAL A 153 43.03 5.61 46.98
CA VAL A 153 43.88 4.82 47.89
C VAL A 153 44.37 3.57 47.20
N GLU A 154 45.66 3.27 47.36
CA GLU A 154 46.25 1.98 46.98
C GLU A 154 46.40 1.08 48.21
N THR A 155 46.04 -0.19 48.05
CA THR A 155 46.08 -1.20 49.12
C THR A 155 46.75 -2.48 48.61
N PRO A 156 47.41 -3.27 49.46
CA PRO A 156 48.18 -4.44 49.01
C PRO A 156 47.33 -5.68 48.71
N SER A 157 46.06 -5.71 49.13
CA SER A 157 45.16 -6.85 48.97
C SER A 157 43.69 -6.42 48.94
N ARG A 158 42.82 -7.29 48.41
CA ARG A 158 41.36 -7.07 48.32
C ARG A 158 40.72 -6.82 49.69
N ARG A 159 41.22 -7.50 50.72
CA ARG A 159 40.72 -7.40 52.09
C ARG A 159 40.94 -6.00 52.65
N CYS A 160 42.15 -5.47 52.46
CA CYS A 160 42.51 -4.11 52.85
C CYS A 160 41.70 -3.06 52.10
N ALA A 161 41.50 -3.23 50.79
CA ALA A 161 40.62 -2.37 50.02
C ALA A 161 39.19 -2.34 50.60
N GLY A 162 38.65 -3.50 51.00
CA GLY A 162 37.33 -3.59 51.64
C GLY A 162 37.25 -2.90 53.00
N TYR A 163 38.29 -2.99 53.83
CA TYR A 163 38.34 -2.26 55.10
C TYR A 163 38.33 -0.74 54.89
N VAL A 164 39.14 -0.26 53.94
CA VAL A 164 39.20 1.16 53.58
C VAL A 164 37.88 1.62 52.96
N GLU A 165 37.30 0.87 52.02
CA GLU A 165 36.00 1.17 51.42
C GLU A 165 34.92 1.32 52.49
N ARG A 166 34.86 0.39 53.46
CA ARG A 166 33.89 0.42 54.55
C ARG A 166 34.07 1.64 55.47
N LEU A 167 35.31 2.05 55.74
CA LEU A 167 35.61 3.26 56.51
C LEU A 167 35.13 4.51 55.75
N LEU A 168 35.48 4.64 54.47
CA LEU A 168 35.13 5.79 53.65
C LEU A 168 33.61 5.91 53.41
N LYS A 169 32.89 4.79 53.32
CA LYS A 169 31.42 4.77 53.22
C LYS A 169 30.71 5.38 54.44
N GLN A 170 31.35 5.45 55.60
CA GLN A 170 30.76 6.12 56.77
C GLN A 170 30.73 7.64 56.61
N GLN A 171 31.58 8.19 55.75
CA GLN A 171 31.68 9.63 55.48
C GLN A 171 30.89 10.06 54.23
N LEU A 172 30.24 9.12 53.53
CA LEU A 172 29.58 9.34 52.25
C LEU A 172 28.17 8.76 52.23
N SER A 173 27.23 9.51 51.66
CA SER A 173 25.90 9.01 51.34
C SER A 173 25.95 8.18 50.05
N ASP A 174 26.43 6.94 50.14
CA ASP A 174 26.52 5.99 49.02
C ASP A 174 25.12 5.67 48.47
N LYS A 175 24.68 6.42 47.45
CA LYS A 175 23.38 6.27 46.78
C LYS A 175 23.63 6.08 45.29
N THR A 176 23.50 4.85 44.81
CA THR A 176 23.47 4.55 43.37
C THR A 176 22.03 4.26 42.95
N ASN A 177 21.49 5.03 42.00
CA ASN A 177 20.16 4.79 41.44
C ASN A 177 20.27 4.54 39.93
N TRP A 178 20.21 3.26 39.53
CA TRP A 178 20.31 2.88 38.13
C TRP A 178 19.25 3.55 37.24
N ARG A 179 18.08 3.92 37.79
CA ARG A 179 17.04 4.62 37.04
C ARG A 179 17.51 6.00 36.60
N GLN A 180 18.20 6.73 37.48
CA GLN A 180 18.74 8.05 37.17
C GLN A 180 19.87 7.97 36.13
N LEU A 181 20.70 6.93 36.21
CA LEU A 181 21.77 6.67 35.25
C LEU A 181 21.26 6.55 33.80
N VAL A 182 20.18 5.78 33.58
CA VAL A 182 19.68 5.50 32.24
C VAL A 182 18.74 6.57 31.68
N THR A 183 18.18 7.42 32.54
CA THR A 183 17.36 8.57 32.15
C THR A 183 18.18 9.86 31.96
N GLY A 184 19.51 9.80 32.13
CA GLY A 184 20.39 10.96 31.95
C GLY A 184 20.33 12.00 33.06
N VAL A 185 19.77 11.64 34.23
CA VAL A 185 19.73 12.52 35.40
C VAL A 185 21.12 12.53 36.04
N ARG A 186 21.77 13.69 36.00
CA ARG A 186 23.13 13.85 36.52
C ARG A 186 23.12 14.22 38.00
N GLY A 187 24.03 13.59 38.74
CA GLY A 187 24.26 13.83 40.16
C GLY A 187 25.65 13.35 40.58
N GLY A 188 26.27 14.08 41.50
CA GLY A 188 27.64 13.79 41.95
C GLY A 188 28.30 15.01 42.56
N GLN A 189 29.31 14.78 43.39
CA GLN A 189 30.17 15.82 43.98
C GLN A 189 31.44 15.99 43.16
N ASP A 190 32.14 17.10 43.35
CA ASP A 190 33.51 17.28 42.87
C ASP A 190 34.41 16.25 43.55
N LEU A 191 34.91 15.28 42.78
CA LEU A 191 35.68 14.16 43.33
C LEU A 191 37.05 14.60 43.85
N ASN A 192 37.65 15.62 43.25
CA ASN A 192 38.94 16.16 43.70
C ASN A 192 38.79 16.89 45.04
N ALA A 193 37.77 17.74 45.17
CA ALA A 193 37.46 18.42 46.42
C ALA A 193 37.09 17.42 47.53
N LEU A 194 36.29 16.40 47.19
CA LEU A 194 35.91 15.35 48.12
C LEU A 194 37.11 14.50 48.55
N ALA A 195 37.98 14.10 47.62
CA ALA A 195 39.21 13.36 47.95
C ALA A 195 40.13 14.19 48.86
N ALA A 196 40.26 15.49 48.62
CA ALA A 196 41.03 16.39 49.49
C ALA A 196 40.43 16.47 50.91
N SER A 197 39.10 16.57 51.02
CA SER A 197 38.40 16.57 52.30
C SER A 197 38.57 15.25 53.06
N LEU A 198 38.47 14.11 52.37
CA LEU A 198 38.66 12.79 52.97
C LEU A 198 40.10 12.59 53.46
N ARG A 199 41.12 13.07 52.72
CA ARG A 199 42.52 13.01 53.15
C ARG A 199 42.78 13.78 54.45
N GLN A 200 42.07 14.88 54.67
CA GLN A 200 42.20 15.70 55.89
C GLN A 200 41.42 15.14 57.08
N SER A 201 40.27 14.50 56.82
CA SER A 201 39.31 14.09 57.85
C SER A 201 39.39 12.60 58.23
N VAL A 202 40.00 11.75 57.38
CA VAL A 202 40.04 10.30 57.57
C VAL A 202 41.48 9.81 57.72
N ASN A 203 41.76 9.16 58.84
CA ASN A 203 42.97 8.38 59.01
C ASN A 203 42.73 6.94 58.53
N LEU A 204 43.39 6.54 57.43
CA LEU A 204 43.23 5.19 56.85
C LEU A 204 43.56 4.06 57.83
N GLN A 205 44.36 4.35 58.85
CA GLN A 205 44.74 3.39 59.88
C GLN A 205 43.54 2.95 60.74
N ASP A 206 42.51 3.79 60.85
CA ASP A 206 41.30 3.50 61.63
C ASP A 206 40.43 2.39 60.99
N ALA A 207 40.72 2.01 59.74
CA ALA A 207 40.03 0.92 59.04
C ALA A 207 40.35 -0.47 59.62
N PHE A 208 41.50 -0.61 60.31
CA PHE A 208 42.08 -1.87 60.74
C PHE A 208 41.82 -2.15 62.23
N ARG A 209 41.76 -3.43 62.60
CA ARG A 209 41.53 -3.88 63.99
C ARG A 209 42.84 -4.19 64.74
N ASN A 210 43.99 -3.85 64.17
CA ASN A 210 45.34 -4.07 64.72
C ASN A 210 45.64 -5.53 65.09
N THR A 211 45.27 -6.49 64.22
CA THR A 211 45.70 -7.89 64.38
C THR A 211 47.11 -8.10 63.81
N PRO A 212 47.86 -9.16 64.22
CA PRO A 212 49.20 -9.42 63.68
C PRO A 212 49.24 -9.60 62.15
N ALA A 213 48.14 -10.11 61.56
CA ALA A 213 47.99 -10.24 60.12
C ALA A 213 47.75 -8.88 59.42
N ASP A 214 47.12 -7.92 60.11
CA ASP A 214 46.84 -6.59 59.57
C ASP A 214 48.08 -5.69 59.59
N ALA A 215 48.96 -5.81 60.59
CA ALA A 215 50.08 -4.90 60.81
C ALA A 215 51.06 -4.76 59.61
N LEU A 216 51.32 -5.86 58.90
CA LEU A 216 52.20 -5.88 57.71
C LEU A 216 51.49 -5.33 56.44
N GLU A 217 50.19 -5.59 56.29
CA GLU A 217 49.41 -5.07 55.16
C GLU A 217 49.09 -3.58 55.34
N GLN A 218 48.84 -3.16 56.58
CA GLN A 218 48.50 -1.81 57.00
C GLN A 218 49.60 -0.78 56.66
N ALA A 219 50.87 -1.18 56.78
CA ALA A 219 52.01 -0.32 56.41
C ALA A 219 52.10 -0.04 54.89
N ARG A 220 51.37 -0.78 54.06
CA ARG A 220 51.40 -0.67 52.59
C ARG A 220 50.15 0.00 52.02
N VAL A 221 49.26 0.51 52.88
CA VAL A 221 48.09 1.29 52.48
C VAL A 221 48.43 2.77 52.43
N ARG A 222 48.20 3.41 51.30
CA ARG A 222 48.55 4.83 51.10
C ARG A 222 47.52 5.58 50.26
N TRP A 223 47.32 6.85 50.59
CA TRP A 223 46.61 7.78 49.72
C TRP A 223 47.39 7.96 48.41
N LEU A 224 46.67 8.09 47.30
CA LEU A 224 47.21 8.46 46.01
C LEU A 224 47.09 9.98 45.87
N GLU A 225 48.21 10.70 45.72
CA GLU A 225 48.23 12.18 45.71
C GLU A 225 48.08 12.74 44.28
N ASP A 226 48.67 12.09 43.28
CA ASP A 226 48.70 12.55 41.87
C ASP A 226 47.68 11.84 40.95
N SER A 227 46.56 11.38 41.50
CA SER A 227 45.53 10.73 40.67
C SER A 227 44.75 11.76 39.85
N VAL A 228 44.60 11.47 38.56
CA VAL A 228 43.84 12.30 37.63
C VAL A 228 42.37 11.89 37.67
N GLN A 229 41.48 12.87 37.83
CA GLN A 229 40.04 12.64 37.69
C GLN A 229 39.72 12.42 36.20
N LEU A 230 39.12 11.27 35.87
CA LEU A 230 38.66 11.02 34.52
C LEU A 230 37.20 11.42 34.36
N THR A 231 36.87 12.01 33.22
CA THR A 231 35.49 12.20 32.75
C THR A 231 35.19 11.20 31.64
N ILE A 232 34.05 10.50 31.72
CA ILE A 232 33.66 9.47 30.76
C ILE A 232 32.42 9.93 29.99
N LYS A 233 32.49 9.89 28.66
CA LYS A 233 31.37 10.21 27.77
C LYS A 233 30.88 8.93 27.09
N TYR A 234 29.69 8.48 27.46
CA TYR A 234 29.09 7.27 26.89
C TYR A 234 28.50 7.50 25.50
N PRO A 235 28.51 6.49 24.61
CA PRO A 235 27.86 6.56 23.31
C PRO A 235 26.34 6.44 23.47
N VAL A 236 25.66 7.59 23.57
CA VAL A 236 24.21 7.69 23.78
C VAL A 236 23.64 8.77 22.87
N LEU A 237 22.72 8.38 21.97
CA LEU A 237 21.91 9.28 21.15
C LEU A 237 20.77 9.87 21.97
N ARG A 238 20.04 9.01 22.68
CA ARG A 238 18.91 9.38 23.54
C ARG A 238 18.90 8.54 24.81
N TYR A 239 18.58 9.17 25.94
CA TYR A 239 18.36 8.47 27.21
C TYR A 239 16.97 7.82 27.24
N SER A 240 16.86 6.65 27.86
CA SER A 240 15.65 5.82 27.85
C SER A 240 14.78 6.05 29.10
N PRO A 241 13.47 5.75 29.04
CA PRO A 241 12.63 5.60 30.23
C PRO A 241 13.23 4.58 31.21
N ALA A 242 12.99 4.78 32.51
CA ALA A 242 13.49 3.91 33.59
C ALA A 242 12.73 2.57 33.71
N GLN A 243 12.44 1.93 32.59
CA GLN A 243 11.72 0.66 32.47
C GLN A 243 12.69 -0.46 32.06
N ARG A 244 12.72 -1.57 32.81
CA ARG A 244 13.51 -2.74 32.41
C ARG A 244 12.71 -3.61 31.45
N LEU A 245 13.27 -3.85 30.27
CA LEU A 245 12.73 -4.80 29.29
C LEU A 245 13.31 -6.19 29.56
N LYS A 246 12.44 -7.20 29.57
CA LYS A 246 12.77 -8.59 29.91
C LYS A 246 12.37 -9.56 28.81
N VAL A 247 13.31 -10.37 28.35
CA VAL A 247 12.99 -11.56 27.54
C VAL A 247 12.64 -12.71 28.50
N THR A 248 11.49 -13.33 28.28
CA THR A 248 10.96 -14.44 29.10
C THR A 248 10.42 -15.53 28.18
N PRO A 249 10.22 -16.78 28.65
CA PRO A 249 9.57 -17.81 27.82
C PRO A 249 8.20 -17.38 27.28
N GLU A 250 7.45 -16.55 28.01
CA GLU A 250 6.12 -16.04 27.65
C GLU A 250 6.18 -14.80 26.73
N ALA A 251 7.33 -14.10 26.70
CA ALA A 251 7.63 -12.99 25.80
C ALA A 251 9.08 -13.17 25.29
N PRO A 252 9.28 -14.06 24.30
CA PRO A 252 10.60 -14.57 23.91
C PRO A 252 11.41 -13.58 23.08
N GLU A 253 10.89 -12.38 22.82
CA GLU A 253 11.50 -11.39 21.95
C GLU A 253 11.41 -9.97 22.55
N ILE A 254 12.48 -9.19 22.37
CA ILE A 254 12.47 -7.73 22.48
C ILE A 254 12.93 -7.16 21.15
N CYS A 255 12.15 -6.27 20.53
CA CYS A 255 12.56 -5.54 19.33
C CYS A 255 12.36 -4.03 19.54
N ASP A 256 13.40 -3.22 19.38
CA ASP A 256 13.39 -1.77 19.63
C ASP A 256 14.61 -1.12 18.96
N ASN A 257 14.77 0.20 18.95
CA ASN A 257 16.00 0.86 18.49
C ASN A 257 17.05 0.95 19.59
N LEU A 258 18.30 0.73 19.22
CA LEU A 258 19.45 0.94 20.10
C LEU A 258 19.79 2.43 20.20
N GLN A 259 19.40 3.07 21.29
CA GLN A 259 19.63 4.50 21.54
C GLN A 259 20.98 4.79 22.21
N GLY A 260 21.59 3.83 22.89
CA GLY A 260 22.86 4.05 23.57
C GLY A 260 23.33 2.90 24.44
N VAL A 261 24.52 3.06 25.02
CA VAL A 261 25.08 2.08 25.97
C VAL A 261 25.72 2.80 27.16
N ILE A 262 25.32 2.45 28.38
CA ILE A 262 25.90 2.99 29.62
C ILE A 262 26.17 1.86 30.61
N GLY A 263 27.45 1.63 30.91
CA GLY A 263 27.89 0.53 31.75
C GLY A 263 27.37 -0.82 31.27
N GLN A 264 26.52 -1.45 32.06
CA GLN A 264 25.96 -2.77 31.75
C GLN A 264 24.52 -2.70 31.19
N TYR A 265 24.08 -1.52 30.75
CA TYR A 265 22.75 -1.27 30.20
C TYR A 265 22.83 -0.90 28.72
N LEU A 266 22.00 -1.56 27.91
CA LEU A 266 21.62 -1.06 26.59
C LEU A 266 20.39 -0.17 26.74
N LEU A 267 20.47 1.02 26.18
CA LEU A 267 19.41 2.00 26.13
C LEU A 267 18.63 1.78 24.85
N LEU A 268 17.35 1.43 24.98
CA LEU A 268 16.40 1.26 23.88
C LEU A 268 15.36 2.39 23.91
N THR A 269 14.53 2.56 22.88
CA THR A 269 13.55 3.65 22.84
C THR A 269 12.54 3.55 23.98
N ARG A 270 12.00 2.34 24.22
CA ARG A 270 10.97 2.09 25.24
C ARG A 270 11.51 1.84 26.64
N GLY A 271 12.80 1.56 26.80
CA GLY A 271 13.36 1.19 28.08
C GLY A 271 14.79 0.72 27.99
N VAL A 272 15.23 -0.09 28.96
CA VAL A 272 16.61 -0.58 29.03
C VAL A 272 16.69 -2.08 29.19
N VAL A 273 17.71 -2.67 28.56
CA VAL A 273 18.07 -4.07 28.75
C VAL A 273 19.31 -4.13 29.64
N PHE A 274 19.19 -4.81 30.78
CA PHE A 274 20.31 -5.03 31.69
C PHE A 274 20.99 -6.35 31.37
N LEU A 275 22.12 -6.29 30.67
CA LEU A 275 22.78 -7.45 30.07
C LEU A 275 23.21 -8.54 31.06
N PRO A 276 23.60 -8.22 32.32
CA PRO A 276 23.93 -9.25 33.31
C PRO A 276 22.79 -10.22 33.63
N ASP A 277 21.52 -9.84 33.42
CA ASP A 277 20.37 -10.73 33.64
C ASP A 277 20.34 -11.89 32.61
N TYR A 278 21.04 -11.75 31.48
CA TYR A 278 20.99 -12.68 30.34
C TYR A 278 22.26 -13.50 30.13
N ARG A 279 23.27 -13.35 31.00
CA ARG A 279 24.54 -14.09 30.88
C ARG A 279 24.32 -15.60 31.00
N GLY A 280 24.81 -16.35 30.01
CA GLY A 280 24.63 -17.80 29.93
C GLY A 280 23.32 -18.25 29.26
N LEU A 281 22.50 -17.31 28.76
CA LEU A 281 21.35 -17.60 27.91
C LEU A 281 21.78 -17.66 26.44
N ALA A 282 21.21 -18.59 25.68
CA ALA A 282 21.36 -18.62 24.23
C ALA A 282 20.33 -17.66 23.61
N MET A 283 20.82 -16.78 22.73
CA MET A 283 20.04 -15.71 22.13
C MET A 283 20.39 -15.54 20.65
N ASP A 284 19.40 -15.12 19.86
CA ASP A 284 19.64 -14.53 18.55
C ASP A 284 19.55 -13.02 18.66
N ILE A 285 20.48 -12.33 18.02
CA ILE A 285 20.50 -10.89 17.91
C ILE A 285 20.50 -10.50 16.44
N THR A 286 19.47 -9.76 16.05
CA THR A 286 19.34 -9.20 14.69
C THR A 286 19.38 -7.69 14.78
N ILE A 287 20.10 -7.05 13.85
CA ILE A 287 20.15 -5.59 13.71
C ILE A 287 19.50 -5.22 12.37
N SER A 288 18.86 -4.05 12.29
CA SER A 288 18.24 -3.50 11.09
C SER A 288 18.67 -2.04 10.92
N ASP A 289 19.10 -1.64 9.73
CA ASP A 289 19.51 -0.25 9.43
C ASP A 289 18.33 0.74 9.49
N ILE A 290 17.09 0.25 9.49
CA ILE A 290 15.87 1.06 9.61
C ILE A 290 15.54 1.28 11.09
N MET A 291 15.33 2.54 11.48
CA MET A 291 14.78 2.91 12.79
C MET A 291 13.36 2.34 12.96
N MET A 292 13.19 1.45 13.93
CA MET A 292 11.90 0.93 14.42
C MET A 292 11.15 2.04 15.18
N LYS A 293 10.15 2.69 14.58
CA LYS A 293 9.27 3.60 15.34
C LYS A 293 8.39 2.76 16.30
N ASP A 294 8.14 3.27 17.51
CA ASP A 294 7.15 2.64 18.40
C ASP A 294 5.77 2.64 17.70
N GLY A 295 5.07 1.51 17.73
CA GLY A 295 3.76 1.36 17.07
C GLY A 295 3.82 0.92 15.59
N GLN A 296 4.90 0.28 15.12
CA GLN A 296 4.89 -0.27 13.76
C GLN A 296 3.70 -1.24 13.57
N PRO A 297 2.86 -1.02 12.54
CA PRO A 297 1.73 -1.89 12.26
C PRO A 297 2.21 -3.31 11.95
N GLN A 298 1.57 -4.29 12.57
CA GLN A 298 1.92 -5.70 12.42
C GLN A 298 1.37 -6.23 11.11
N GLU A 299 2.14 -7.10 10.47
CA GLU A 299 1.69 -7.81 9.28
C GLU A 299 0.57 -8.80 9.62
N ILE A 300 -0.58 -8.68 8.95
CA ILE A 300 -1.72 -9.59 8.99
C ILE A 300 -1.52 -10.66 7.91
N LYS A 301 -1.79 -11.94 8.21
CA LYS A 301 -1.53 -13.06 7.29
C LYS A 301 -2.77 -13.89 7.00
N LEU A 302 -2.92 -14.30 5.75
CA LEU A 302 -4.01 -15.19 5.30
C LEU A 302 -4.01 -16.53 6.04
N ALA A 303 -2.82 -17.07 6.33
CA ALA A 303 -2.66 -18.34 7.03
C ALA A 303 -3.17 -18.30 8.49
N ASP A 304 -3.33 -17.11 9.06
CA ASP A 304 -3.78 -16.90 10.44
C ASP A 304 -5.31 -16.71 10.53
N TYR A 305 -6.03 -16.80 9.41
CA TYR A 305 -7.50 -16.71 9.41
C TYR A 305 -8.12 -17.71 10.39
N GLN A 306 -8.95 -17.20 11.28
CA GLN A 306 -9.82 -17.97 12.15
C GLN A 306 -11.24 -17.44 12.07
N ALA A 307 -12.20 -18.35 12.09
CA ALA A 307 -13.61 -17.99 12.17
C ALA A 307 -13.88 -17.23 13.48
N PRO A 308 -14.78 -16.22 13.48
CA PRO A 308 -15.19 -15.52 14.68
C PRO A 308 -15.71 -16.46 15.77
N ASP A 309 -15.34 -16.21 17.03
CA ASP A 309 -15.86 -16.94 18.17
C ASP A 309 -17.34 -16.62 18.46
N TYR A 310 -17.74 -15.39 18.15
CA TYR A 310 -19.11 -14.86 18.25
C TYR A 310 -19.51 -14.24 16.91
N TYR A 311 -20.81 -14.25 16.64
CA TYR A 311 -21.39 -13.62 15.46
C TYR A 311 -22.53 -12.69 15.85
N THR A 312 -22.43 -11.44 15.43
CA THR A 312 -23.56 -10.51 15.43
C THR A 312 -24.61 -10.97 14.42
N GLN A 313 -25.83 -11.23 14.89
CA GLN A 313 -26.96 -11.65 14.05
C GLN A 313 -27.81 -10.46 13.56
N ALA A 314 -27.97 -9.45 14.41
CA ALA A 314 -28.76 -8.26 14.14
C ALA A 314 -28.14 -7.03 14.81
N THR A 315 -28.25 -5.89 14.13
CA THR A 315 -27.66 -4.62 14.54
C THR A 315 -28.71 -3.51 14.38
N HIS A 316 -29.09 -2.88 15.49
CA HIS A 316 -29.98 -1.72 15.48
C HIS A 316 -29.17 -0.48 15.83
N LEU A 317 -29.13 0.47 14.89
CA LEU A 317 -28.39 1.71 15.01
C LEU A 317 -29.34 2.88 15.22
N THR A 318 -28.96 3.83 16.06
CA THR A 318 -29.59 5.15 16.14
C THR A 318 -28.51 6.21 16.05
N PHE A 319 -28.60 7.04 15.02
CA PHE A 319 -27.73 8.20 14.81
C PHE A 319 -28.49 9.46 15.22
N ASP A 320 -28.00 10.13 16.26
CA ASP A 320 -28.49 11.45 16.68
C ASP A 320 -27.49 12.51 16.23
N ILE A 321 -27.69 13.01 15.01
CA ILE A 321 -26.79 13.94 14.31
C ILE A 321 -27.05 15.36 14.81
N ASN A 322 -26.03 15.95 15.41
CA ASN A 322 -26.03 17.35 15.84
C ASN A 322 -24.75 18.02 15.33
N ASP A 323 -24.82 19.33 15.08
CA ASP A 323 -23.62 20.08 14.68
C ASP A 323 -22.54 19.97 15.77
N GLY A 324 -21.34 19.58 15.36
CA GLY A 324 -20.15 19.38 16.17
C GLY A 324 -20.03 18.03 16.87
N ALA A 325 -21.10 17.23 16.97
CA ALA A 325 -21.05 15.88 17.54
C ALA A 325 -22.26 15.03 17.14
N THR A 326 -22.02 13.78 16.74
CA THR A 326 -23.06 12.77 16.54
C THR A 326 -22.98 11.73 17.64
N LEU A 327 -24.13 11.40 18.25
CA LEU A 327 -24.24 10.29 19.19
C LEU A 327 -24.77 9.06 18.44
N VAL A 328 -24.04 7.95 18.52
CA VAL A 328 -24.39 6.69 17.88
C VAL A 328 -24.73 5.67 18.96
N THR A 329 -25.95 5.15 18.94
CA THR A 329 -26.36 4.01 19.77
C THR A 329 -26.38 2.76 18.90
N ASN A 330 -25.59 1.76 19.27
CA ASN A 330 -25.49 0.47 18.60
C ASN A 330 -26.01 -0.63 19.53
N LEU A 331 -27.08 -1.32 19.13
CA LEU A 331 -27.66 -2.46 19.83
C LEU A 331 -27.48 -3.73 18.98
N MET A 332 -26.64 -4.64 19.47
CA MET A 332 -26.27 -5.87 18.78
C MET A 332 -26.86 -7.10 19.47
N SER A 333 -27.39 -8.03 18.70
CA SER A 333 -27.67 -9.39 19.16
C SER A 333 -26.50 -10.29 18.77
N VAL A 334 -25.77 -10.82 19.75
CA VAL A 334 -24.60 -11.67 19.51
C VAL A 334 -24.85 -13.11 19.94
N GLU A 335 -24.32 -14.06 19.16
CA GLU A 335 -24.37 -15.49 19.45
C GLU A 335 -22.98 -16.11 19.40
N ARG A 336 -22.67 -16.95 20.39
CA ARG A 336 -21.43 -17.72 20.43
C ARG A 336 -21.47 -18.89 19.45
N ARG A 337 -20.40 -19.08 18.69
CA ARG A 337 -20.18 -20.26 17.84
C ARG A 337 -19.06 -21.17 18.34
N ASN A 338 -18.09 -20.62 19.07
CA ASN A 338 -17.04 -21.40 19.71
C ASN A 338 -17.33 -21.60 21.20
N ASP A 339 -17.66 -22.82 21.63
CA ASP A 339 -18.00 -23.14 23.02
C ASP A 339 -16.87 -22.84 24.03
N ALA A 340 -15.61 -22.75 23.58
CA ALA A 340 -14.48 -22.40 24.43
C ALA A 340 -14.33 -20.90 24.67
N ALA A 341 -15.00 -20.06 23.88
CA ALA A 341 -14.85 -18.61 23.95
C ALA A 341 -15.73 -17.98 25.03
N ASN A 342 -15.18 -17.00 25.74
CA ASN A 342 -15.89 -16.25 26.78
C ASN A 342 -15.63 -14.73 26.71
N SER A 343 -15.03 -14.25 25.62
CA SER A 343 -14.75 -12.85 25.38
C SER A 343 -15.04 -12.46 23.94
N LEU A 344 -15.44 -11.21 23.74
CA LEU A 344 -15.68 -10.61 22.43
C LEU A 344 -14.86 -9.32 22.33
N GLN A 345 -13.94 -9.26 21.36
CA GLN A 345 -13.22 -8.06 21.00
C GLN A 345 -13.95 -7.38 19.83
N LEU A 346 -14.15 -6.08 19.96
CA LEU A 346 -14.79 -5.21 18.97
C LEU A 346 -13.78 -4.15 18.55
N ASP A 347 -13.65 -3.93 17.25
CA ASP A 347 -12.79 -2.90 16.66
C ASP A 347 -13.43 -1.51 16.87
N GLY A 348 -12.61 -0.50 17.18
CA GLY A 348 -13.09 0.88 17.30
C GLY A 348 -11.96 1.90 17.32
N GLU A 349 -12.05 2.93 16.48
CA GLU A 349 -11.01 3.94 16.28
C GLU A 349 -11.58 5.37 16.35
N HIS A 350 -10.86 6.29 17.00
CA HIS A 350 -11.27 7.69 17.13
C HIS A 350 -12.68 7.89 17.71
N LEU A 351 -13.09 6.98 18.61
CA LEU A 351 -14.39 7.00 19.27
C LEU A 351 -14.28 7.52 20.72
N GLU A 352 -15.25 8.30 21.16
CA GLU A 352 -15.50 8.50 22.58
C GLU A 352 -16.57 7.49 23.06
N LEU A 353 -16.20 6.52 23.90
CA LEU A 353 -17.18 5.63 24.53
C LEU A 353 -17.99 6.38 25.59
N VAL A 354 -19.31 6.45 25.40
CA VAL A 354 -20.25 7.08 26.34
C VAL A 354 -20.81 6.06 27.32
N ALA A 355 -21.24 4.88 26.84
CA ALA A 355 -21.79 3.82 27.68
C ALA A 355 -21.68 2.45 27.00
N VAL A 356 -21.61 1.39 27.81
CA VAL A 356 -21.73 0.00 27.37
C VAL A 356 -22.61 -0.78 28.35
N SER A 357 -23.51 -1.62 27.83
CA SER A 357 -24.38 -2.48 28.63
C SER A 357 -24.59 -3.83 27.98
N ILE A 358 -24.76 -4.87 28.82
CA ILE A 358 -25.06 -6.25 28.42
C ILE A 358 -26.39 -6.63 29.05
N ASP A 359 -27.35 -7.07 28.25
CA ASP A 359 -28.71 -7.48 28.66
C ASP A 359 -29.40 -6.41 29.53
N GLY A 360 -29.26 -5.14 29.15
CA GLY A 360 -29.79 -3.98 29.86
C GLY A 360 -29.02 -3.58 31.14
N ARG A 361 -27.97 -4.31 31.52
CA ARG A 361 -27.10 -3.97 32.65
C ARG A 361 -25.88 -3.18 32.16
N GLU A 362 -25.79 -1.92 32.57
CA GLU A 362 -24.61 -1.07 32.32
C GLU A 362 -23.37 -1.65 33.00
N LEU A 363 -22.25 -1.71 32.28
CA LEU A 363 -20.98 -2.19 32.78
C LEU A 363 -20.19 -1.05 33.43
N ALA A 364 -19.50 -1.34 34.53
CA ALA A 364 -18.68 -0.34 35.21
C ALA A 364 -17.36 -0.91 35.73
N GLY A 365 -16.31 -0.08 35.75
CA GLY A 365 -15.02 -0.46 36.32
C GLY A 365 -14.21 -1.35 35.38
N ASN A 366 -13.87 -2.57 35.82
CA ASN A 366 -12.95 -3.49 35.14
C ASN A 366 -13.67 -4.66 34.42
N GLU A 367 -14.94 -4.49 34.06
CA GLU A 367 -15.75 -5.50 33.37
C GLU A 367 -15.49 -5.57 31.85
N TYR A 368 -14.84 -4.54 31.30
CA TYR A 368 -14.40 -4.44 29.92
C TYR A 368 -13.00 -3.80 29.87
N GLN A 369 -12.32 -3.96 28.75
CA GLN A 369 -11.04 -3.29 28.45
C GLN A 369 -11.20 -2.41 27.21
N ILE A 370 -10.67 -1.19 27.26
CA ILE A 370 -10.57 -0.30 26.10
C ILE A 370 -9.10 -0.04 25.83
N ASP A 371 -8.70 -0.29 24.59
CA ASP A 371 -7.40 0.10 24.04
C ASP A 371 -7.62 1.13 22.90
N GLU A 372 -6.56 1.62 22.26
CA GLU A 372 -6.66 2.67 21.23
C GLU A 372 -7.52 2.26 20.01
N GLU A 373 -7.53 0.97 19.68
CA GLU A 373 -8.18 0.43 18.47
C GLU A 373 -9.29 -0.61 18.81
N SER A 374 -9.62 -0.86 20.10
CA SER A 374 -10.60 -1.89 20.45
C SER A 374 -11.33 -1.74 21.81
N LEU A 375 -12.48 -2.40 21.92
CA LEU A 375 -13.24 -2.67 23.15
C LEU A 375 -13.37 -4.19 23.32
N THR A 376 -12.88 -4.72 24.45
CA THR A 376 -13.01 -6.14 24.78
C THR A 376 -14.01 -6.35 25.93
N LEU A 377 -14.99 -7.21 25.70
CA LEU A 377 -16.00 -7.64 26.67
C LEU A 377 -15.67 -9.05 27.15
N HIS A 378 -15.75 -9.28 28.46
CA HIS A 378 -15.38 -10.56 29.10
C HIS A 378 -16.56 -11.25 29.76
N ASN A 379 -16.41 -12.55 30.03
CA ASN A 379 -17.38 -13.40 30.72
C ASN A 379 -18.74 -13.46 30.01
N LEU A 380 -18.70 -13.56 28.68
CA LEU A 380 -19.90 -13.73 27.85
C LEU A 380 -20.36 -15.20 27.84
N ASP A 381 -21.67 -15.37 27.95
CA ASP A 381 -22.43 -16.60 27.76
C ASP A 381 -22.71 -16.85 26.27
N ALA A 382 -23.63 -17.78 25.98
CA ALA A 382 -23.93 -18.21 24.61
C ALA A 382 -24.63 -17.14 23.75
N SER A 383 -25.38 -16.22 24.37
CA SER A 383 -26.10 -15.16 23.66
C SER A 383 -26.31 -13.95 24.56
N HIS A 384 -26.17 -12.76 23.98
CA HIS A 384 -26.36 -11.49 24.68
C HIS A 384 -26.94 -10.42 23.75
N GLU A 385 -27.64 -9.48 24.37
CA GLU A 385 -27.89 -8.17 23.80
C GLU A 385 -26.82 -7.19 24.31
N ILE A 386 -26.04 -6.61 23.40
CA ILE A 386 -24.96 -5.68 23.73
C ILE A 386 -25.34 -4.30 23.18
N LYS A 387 -25.44 -3.31 24.07
CA LYS A 387 -25.68 -1.91 23.69
C LYS A 387 -24.45 -1.06 23.98
N ILE A 388 -24.00 -0.34 22.97
CA ILE A 388 -22.86 0.57 23.00
C ILE A 388 -23.32 1.95 22.57
N VAL A 389 -22.90 2.98 23.28
CA VAL A 389 -23.14 4.38 22.91
C VAL A 389 -21.79 5.06 22.68
N THR A 390 -21.57 5.59 21.49
CA THR A 390 -20.35 6.30 21.09
C THR A 390 -20.65 7.72 20.67
N ARG A 391 -19.71 8.64 20.88
CA ARG A 391 -19.75 10.00 20.32
C ARG A 391 -18.63 10.17 19.31
N ILE A 392 -18.98 10.72 18.15
CA ILE A 392 -18.07 10.99 17.03
C ILE A 392 -18.24 12.42 16.53
N LYS A 393 -17.26 12.92 15.77
CA LYS A 393 -17.24 14.29 15.22
C LYS A 393 -17.00 14.29 13.70
N PRO A 394 -18.05 14.07 12.90
CA PRO A 394 -17.90 13.91 11.45
C PRO A 394 -17.29 15.12 10.72
N GLU A 395 -17.44 16.33 11.26
CA GLU A 395 -16.91 17.57 10.65
C GLU A 395 -15.39 17.73 10.81
N GLU A 396 -14.79 17.00 11.75
CA GLU A 396 -13.33 16.98 11.96
C GLU A 396 -12.66 15.83 11.16
N ASN A 397 -13.44 14.99 10.49
CA ASN A 397 -12.96 13.80 9.78
C ASN A 397 -12.56 14.10 8.33
N THR A 398 -11.31 14.53 8.12
CA THR A 398 -10.76 14.81 6.79
C THR A 398 -10.23 13.57 6.06
N ALA A 399 -10.17 12.42 6.74
CA ALA A 399 -9.75 11.16 6.15
C ALA A 399 -10.81 10.57 5.21
N LEU A 400 -12.08 10.99 5.34
CA LEU A 400 -13.24 10.52 4.56
C LEU A 400 -13.49 9.00 4.73
N GLU A 401 -13.34 8.50 5.97
CA GLU A 401 -13.62 7.10 6.37
C GLU A 401 -14.51 7.08 7.63
N GLY A 402 -15.49 6.17 7.69
CA GLY A 402 -16.55 6.22 8.69
C GLY A 402 -17.62 7.26 8.33
N LEU A 403 -18.18 7.96 9.31
CA LEU A 403 -19.09 9.09 9.08
C LEU A 403 -18.30 10.39 9.00
N TYR A 404 -18.50 11.14 7.92
CA TYR A 404 -17.85 12.44 7.70
C TYR A 404 -18.78 13.43 7.02
N ARG A 405 -18.33 14.68 6.91
CA ARG A 405 -19.06 15.76 6.22
C ARG A 405 -18.41 16.06 4.87
N SER A 406 -19.19 15.96 3.79
CA SER A 406 -18.84 16.46 2.46
C SER A 406 -19.69 17.68 2.16
N SER A 407 -19.07 18.84 1.98
CA SER A 407 -19.77 20.12 1.83
C SER A 407 -20.85 20.33 2.92
N SER A 408 -22.13 20.36 2.54
CA SER A 408 -23.28 20.62 3.40
C SER A 408 -23.90 19.35 4.01
N MET A 409 -23.49 18.16 3.59
CA MET A 409 -24.13 16.87 3.92
C MET A 409 -23.22 15.91 4.69
N TYR A 410 -23.83 15.01 5.46
CA TYR A 410 -23.15 13.86 6.06
C TYR A 410 -23.28 12.65 5.16
N CYS A 411 -22.19 11.91 5.00
CA CYS A 411 -22.16 10.63 4.30
C CYS A 411 -21.12 9.69 4.92
N THR A 412 -21.15 8.43 4.51
CA THR A 412 -20.29 7.38 5.05
C THR A 412 -19.45 6.71 3.99
N GLN A 413 -18.24 6.29 4.37
CA GLN A 413 -17.44 5.30 3.64
C GLN A 413 -16.96 4.23 4.63
N CYS A 414 -17.44 3.01 4.49
CA CYS A 414 -17.15 1.94 5.46
C CYS A 414 -16.17 0.88 4.95
N GLU A 415 -15.95 0.77 3.64
CA GLU A 415 -14.97 -0.16 3.09
C GLU A 415 -13.54 0.43 3.14
N ALA A 416 -12.52 -0.32 3.57
CA ALA A 416 -12.58 -1.69 4.10
C ALA A 416 -12.96 -1.75 5.58
N GLN A 417 -12.45 -0.81 6.37
CA GLN A 417 -12.48 -0.85 7.83
C GLN A 417 -12.95 0.50 8.42
N GLY A 418 -13.89 1.16 7.75
CA GLY A 418 -14.39 2.48 8.16
C GLY A 418 -15.52 2.41 9.20
N PHE A 419 -16.22 1.28 9.34
CA PHE A 419 -17.36 1.18 10.26
C PHE A 419 -16.92 1.26 11.73
N ARG A 420 -15.70 0.79 12.06
CA ARG A 420 -15.09 0.98 13.40
C ARG A 420 -14.85 2.43 13.79
N ARG A 421 -14.94 3.40 12.87
CA ARG A 421 -14.89 4.85 13.16
C ARG A 421 -16.27 5.46 13.41
N ILE A 422 -17.31 4.62 13.43
CA ILE A 422 -18.68 5.01 13.77
C ILE A 422 -19.06 4.47 15.15
N THR A 423 -18.82 3.19 15.40
CA THR A 423 -19.09 2.52 16.68
C THR A 423 -18.20 1.29 16.85
N TYR A 424 -18.09 0.77 18.08
CA TYR A 424 -17.38 -0.49 18.32
C TYR A 424 -18.15 -1.65 17.68
N TYR A 425 -17.49 -2.44 16.83
CA TYR A 425 -18.12 -3.52 16.07
C TYR A 425 -17.16 -4.67 15.73
N GLN A 426 -17.68 -5.83 15.31
CA GLN A 426 -16.87 -6.87 14.67
C GLN A 426 -16.62 -6.47 13.21
N ASP A 427 -15.67 -5.58 12.96
CA ASP A 427 -15.49 -4.92 11.66
C ASP A 427 -14.65 -5.78 10.70
N ARG A 428 -15.22 -6.93 10.35
CA ARG A 428 -14.68 -7.97 9.46
C ARG A 428 -15.78 -8.55 8.56
N PRO A 429 -15.47 -8.95 7.31
CA PRO A 429 -16.51 -9.18 6.30
C PRO A 429 -17.21 -10.55 6.38
N ASP A 430 -16.71 -11.50 7.17
CA ASP A 430 -17.40 -12.78 7.47
C ASP A 430 -18.39 -12.70 8.65
N VAL A 431 -18.61 -11.52 9.24
CA VAL A 431 -19.69 -11.28 10.21
C VAL A 431 -20.84 -10.56 9.51
N LEU A 432 -21.87 -11.33 9.16
CA LEU A 432 -23.06 -10.85 8.44
C LEU A 432 -24.22 -10.62 9.41
N ALA A 433 -24.74 -9.39 9.46
CA ALA A 433 -25.86 -9.02 10.32
C ALA A 433 -26.98 -8.34 9.54
N LYS A 434 -28.22 -8.46 10.00
CA LYS A 434 -29.33 -7.60 9.54
C LYS A 434 -29.23 -6.24 10.21
N PHE A 435 -29.50 -5.17 9.46
CA PHE A 435 -29.38 -3.80 9.96
C PHE A 435 -30.72 -3.09 9.97
N THR A 436 -31.01 -2.45 11.10
CA THR A 436 -32.08 -1.47 11.24
C THR A 436 -31.45 -0.14 11.67
N THR A 437 -31.67 0.93 10.92
CA THR A 437 -30.99 2.21 11.13
C THR A 437 -32.01 3.32 11.31
N THR A 438 -32.04 3.91 12.51
CA THR A 438 -32.78 5.14 12.79
C THR A 438 -31.86 6.34 12.69
N ILE A 439 -32.27 7.36 11.94
CA ILE A 439 -31.53 8.60 11.75
C ILE A 439 -32.36 9.75 12.30
N VAL A 440 -31.77 10.54 13.20
CA VAL A 440 -32.36 11.75 13.77
C VAL A 440 -31.45 12.93 13.48
N ALA A 441 -31.98 13.97 12.83
CA ALA A 441 -31.23 15.17 12.48
C ALA A 441 -32.13 16.42 12.46
N ASP A 442 -31.55 17.62 12.37
CA ASP A 442 -32.32 18.85 12.18
C ASP A 442 -33.15 18.78 10.88
N ALA A 443 -34.46 19.03 10.98
CA ALA A 443 -35.37 18.83 9.85
C ALA A 443 -35.22 19.88 8.74
N ALA A 444 -34.71 21.06 9.07
CA ALA A 444 -34.54 22.16 8.11
C ALA A 444 -33.21 22.07 7.38
N ALA A 445 -32.13 21.70 8.08
CA ALA A 445 -30.81 21.54 7.49
C ALA A 445 -30.64 20.21 6.74
N TYR A 446 -31.30 19.15 7.20
CA TYR A 446 -31.15 17.79 6.66
C TYR A 446 -32.52 17.18 6.33
N PRO A 447 -33.24 17.71 5.33
CA PRO A 447 -34.57 17.21 4.96
C PRO A 447 -34.54 15.79 4.39
N THR A 448 -33.40 15.33 3.84
CA THR A 448 -33.25 13.98 3.29
C THR A 448 -32.37 13.13 4.21
N LEU A 449 -32.91 12.01 4.70
CA LEU A 449 -32.24 11.07 5.61
C LEU A 449 -32.37 9.65 5.03
N LEU A 450 -31.26 9.04 4.62
CA LEU A 450 -31.21 7.77 3.89
C LEU A 450 -30.27 6.76 4.59
N SER A 451 -30.65 5.49 4.57
CA SER A 451 -29.76 4.35 4.88
C SER A 451 -30.15 3.15 3.99
N ASN A 452 -29.48 2.01 4.16
CA ASN A 452 -29.70 0.80 3.37
C ASN A 452 -31.14 0.26 3.51
N GLY A 453 -31.63 -0.39 2.47
CA GLY A 453 -32.89 -1.15 2.50
C GLY A 453 -34.14 -0.29 2.31
N ASN A 454 -35.20 -0.59 3.07
CA ASN A 454 -36.52 0.00 2.93
C ASN A 454 -36.88 0.89 4.12
N LEU A 455 -37.62 1.97 3.85
CA LEU A 455 -38.16 2.84 4.90
C LEU A 455 -39.31 2.13 5.62
N ILE A 456 -39.15 1.86 6.92
CA ILE A 456 -40.15 1.15 7.74
C ILE A 456 -40.84 2.05 8.77
N GLU A 457 -40.25 3.20 9.12
CA GLU A 457 -40.85 4.18 10.02
C GLU A 457 -40.46 5.62 9.66
N GLY A 458 -41.38 6.56 9.86
CA GLY A 458 -41.17 7.99 9.60
C GLY A 458 -41.59 8.45 8.18
N PRO A 459 -41.35 9.74 7.83
CA PRO A 459 -40.71 10.74 8.68
C PRO A 459 -41.61 11.24 9.80
N SER A 460 -41.07 11.35 11.01
CA SER A 460 -41.69 12.08 12.14
C SER A 460 -40.84 13.28 12.51
N ILE A 461 -41.46 14.40 12.92
CA ILE A 461 -40.75 15.59 13.38
C ILE A 461 -41.14 15.88 14.82
N VAL A 462 -40.15 15.92 15.72
CA VAL A 462 -40.31 16.26 17.14
C VAL A 462 -39.29 17.32 17.48
N ASP A 463 -39.74 18.44 18.07
CA ASP A 463 -38.89 19.57 18.47
C ASP A 463 -37.94 20.08 17.35
N GLY A 464 -38.42 20.09 16.11
CA GLY A 464 -37.66 20.54 14.93
C GLY A 464 -36.68 19.52 14.36
N ARG A 465 -36.56 18.33 14.96
CA ARG A 465 -35.70 17.24 14.48
C ARG A 465 -36.53 16.17 13.77
N ARG A 466 -36.07 15.76 12.58
CA ARG A 466 -36.66 14.71 11.75
C ARG A 466 -36.08 13.35 12.14
N SER A 467 -36.93 12.34 12.22
CA SER A 467 -36.55 10.94 12.44
C SER A 467 -37.11 10.03 11.34
N VAL A 468 -36.29 9.10 10.84
CA VAL A 468 -36.67 8.01 9.91
C VAL A 468 -35.98 6.71 10.34
N THR A 469 -36.62 5.56 10.11
CA THR A 469 -36.04 4.24 10.34
C THR A 469 -36.05 3.41 9.06
N TRP A 470 -34.89 2.88 8.70
CA TRP A 470 -34.66 2.00 7.56
C TRP A 470 -34.36 0.57 8.03
N GLU A 471 -34.77 -0.43 7.25
CA GLU A 471 -34.47 -1.84 7.47
C GLU A 471 -33.95 -2.48 6.18
N ASP A 472 -32.79 -3.12 6.27
CA ASP A 472 -32.27 -4.00 5.23
C ASP A 472 -32.48 -5.47 5.66
N PRO A 473 -33.32 -6.23 4.94
CA PRO A 473 -33.65 -7.60 5.31
C PRO A 473 -32.50 -8.59 5.07
N PHE A 474 -31.51 -8.22 4.25
CA PHE A 474 -30.39 -9.10 3.92
C PHE A 474 -29.26 -8.96 4.94
N PRO A 475 -28.77 -10.07 5.53
CA PRO A 475 -27.54 -10.05 6.32
C PRO A 475 -26.38 -9.56 5.45
N LYS A 476 -25.65 -8.56 5.95
CA LYS A 476 -24.51 -7.96 5.26
C LYS A 476 -23.35 -7.71 6.23
N PRO A 477 -22.10 -7.66 5.75
CA PRO A 477 -20.99 -7.16 6.53
C PRO A 477 -21.08 -5.64 6.73
N ALA A 478 -20.42 -5.14 7.78
CA ALA A 478 -20.48 -3.74 8.17
C ALA A 478 -19.90 -2.77 7.12
N TYR A 479 -18.98 -3.23 6.26
CA TYR A 479 -18.42 -2.40 5.20
C TYR A 479 -19.47 -1.93 4.17
N LEU A 480 -20.59 -2.65 4.03
CA LEU A 480 -21.71 -2.30 3.15
C LEU A 480 -22.74 -1.35 3.79
N PHE A 481 -22.52 -0.93 5.04
CA PHE A 481 -23.37 0.06 5.68
C PHE A 481 -23.23 1.43 5.01
N ALA A 482 -24.35 2.12 4.81
CA ALA A 482 -24.39 3.51 4.37
C ALA A 482 -25.39 4.36 5.17
N LEU A 483 -25.04 5.62 5.36
CA LEU A 483 -25.91 6.67 5.87
C LEU A 483 -25.66 7.97 5.11
N VAL A 484 -26.73 8.65 4.73
CA VAL A 484 -26.69 9.99 4.13
C VAL A 484 -27.70 10.92 4.81
N ALA A 485 -27.27 12.13 5.16
CA ALA A 485 -28.14 13.19 5.69
C ALA A 485 -27.77 14.54 5.06
N GLY A 486 -28.70 15.18 4.35
CA GLY A 486 -28.42 16.40 3.58
C GLY A 486 -29.65 17.09 3.00
N ASP A 487 -29.44 18.26 2.40
CA ASP A 487 -30.41 18.94 1.54
C ASP A 487 -30.18 18.49 0.09
N LEU A 488 -30.97 17.50 -0.34
CA LEU A 488 -30.78 16.80 -1.61
C LEU A 488 -32.06 16.84 -2.44
N GLU A 489 -31.91 17.13 -3.72
CA GLU A 489 -32.94 16.88 -4.72
C GLU A 489 -32.81 15.45 -5.28
N MET A 490 -33.85 14.99 -5.95
CA MET A 490 -33.96 13.60 -6.39
C MET A 490 -34.68 13.50 -7.73
N ILE A 491 -34.13 12.66 -8.63
CA ILE A 491 -34.84 12.14 -9.79
C ILE A 491 -35.29 10.71 -9.52
N GLU A 492 -36.54 10.41 -9.88
CA GLU A 492 -37.17 9.10 -9.67
C GLU A 492 -37.51 8.48 -11.02
N ASP A 493 -37.28 7.18 -11.14
CA ASP A 493 -37.77 6.37 -12.24
C ASP A 493 -38.07 4.95 -11.75
N THR A 494 -38.44 4.06 -12.64
CA THR A 494 -38.73 2.66 -12.33
C THR A 494 -38.05 1.72 -13.33
N PHE A 495 -37.77 0.51 -12.86
CA PHE A 495 -37.35 -0.62 -13.69
C PHE A 495 -38.22 -1.83 -13.35
N THR A 496 -38.69 -2.55 -14.36
CA THR A 496 -39.44 -3.80 -14.18
C THR A 496 -38.51 -4.96 -14.47
N THR A 497 -38.28 -5.83 -13.49
CA THR A 497 -37.37 -6.97 -13.63
C THR A 497 -37.92 -8.04 -14.56
N MET A 498 -37.07 -8.98 -14.95
CA MET A 498 -37.42 -10.16 -15.75
C MET A 498 -38.51 -11.05 -15.11
N ASN A 499 -38.78 -10.90 -13.80
CA ASN A 499 -39.87 -11.58 -13.08
C ASN A 499 -40.97 -10.61 -12.59
N ASP A 500 -41.20 -9.52 -13.32
CA ASP A 500 -42.28 -8.55 -13.09
C ASP A 500 -42.21 -7.77 -11.76
N ARG A 501 -41.08 -7.79 -11.04
CA ARG A 501 -40.87 -6.90 -9.87
C ARG A 501 -40.66 -5.48 -10.36
N VAL A 502 -41.42 -4.53 -9.82
CA VAL A 502 -41.18 -3.10 -10.06
C VAL A 502 -40.23 -2.56 -9.00
N VAL A 503 -39.07 -2.09 -9.42
CA VAL A 503 -38.05 -1.47 -8.57
C VAL A 503 -38.13 0.05 -8.75
N THR A 504 -38.21 0.78 -7.64
CA THR A 504 -38.08 2.24 -7.65
C THR A 504 -36.61 2.62 -7.71
N LEU A 505 -36.24 3.46 -8.68
CA LEU A 505 -34.88 3.96 -8.84
C LEU A 505 -34.84 5.43 -8.41
N ARG A 506 -33.89 5.80 -7.56
CA ARG A 506 -33.69 7.19 -7.14
C ARG A 506 -32.24 7.60 -7.23
N ILE A 507 -31.97 8.74 -7.84
CA ILE A 507 -30.65 9.38 -7.80
C ILE A 507 -30.80 10.71 -7.06
N TYR A 508 -30.01 10.86 -6.01
CA TYR A 508 -29.95 12.03 -5.16
C TYR A 508 -28.66 12.82 -5.41
N SER A 509 -28.77 14.13 -5.39
CA SER A 509 -27.62 15.04 -5.50
C SER A 509 -27.98 16.40 -4.88
N GLU A 510 -26.98 17.23 -4.63
CA GLU A 510 -27.23 18.65 -4.32
C GLU A 510 -28.04 19.32 -5.44
N PRO A 511 -28.94 20.29 -5.13
CA PRO A 511 -29.89 20.87 -6.08
C PRO A 511 -29.29 21.37 -7.40
N HIS A 512 -28.09 21.95 -7.34
CA HIS A 512 -27.43 22.53 -8.52
C HIS A 512 -26.90 21.47 -9.52
N ASN A 513 -26.78 20.21 -9.10
CA ASN A 513 -26.21 19.11 -9.89
C ASN A 513 -27.27 18.16 -10.46
N ILE A 514 -28.50 18.18 -9.94
CA ILE A 514 -29.51 17.14 -10.23
C ILE A 514 -29.86 17.01 -11.73
N ALA A 515 -29.82 18.13 -12.46
CA ALA A 515 -30.09 18.16 -13.90
C ALA A 515 -29.05 17.42 -14.75
N GLN A 516 -27.92 17.03 -14.17
CA GLN A 516 -26.85 16.27 -14.84
C GLN A 516 -26.93 14.76 -14.55
N CYS A 517 -27.96 14.28 -13.85
CA CYS A 517 -28.07 12.87 -13.42
C CYS A 517 -28.85 11.96 -14.38
N ASP A 518 -29.48 12.51 -15.42
CA ASP A 518 -30.34 11.74 -16.35
C ASP A 518 -29.59 10.60 -17.04
N TYR A 519 -28.33 10.82 -17.43
CA TYR A 519 -27.53 9.78 -18.08
C TYR A 519 -27.22 8.62 -17.12
N ALA A 520 -26.91 8.91 -15.86
CA ALA A 520 -26.67 7.89 -14.83
C ALA A 520 -27.92 7.04 -14.56
N MET A 521 -29.12 7.64 -14.56
CA MET A 521 -30.38 6.89 -14.48
C MET A 521 -30.55 5.94 -15.67
N GLY A 522 -30.21 6.41 -16.87
CA GLY A 522 -30.21 5.58 -18.07
C GLY A 522 -29.19 4.44 -18.00
N ALA A 523 -27.98 4.72 -17.50
CA ALA A 523 -26.94 3.71 -17.32
C ALA A 523 -27.38 2.63 -16.33
N LEU A 524 -27.93 3.02 -15.16
CA LEU A 524 -28.44 2.09 -14.16
C LEU A 524 -29.46 1.11 -14.76
N LYS A 525 -30.41 1.60 -15.56
CA LYS A 525 -31.39 0.75 -16.24
C LYS A 525 -30.76 -0.21 -17.25
N ARG A 526 -29.75 0.25 -18.02
CA ARG A 526 -28.99 -0.62 -18.94
C ARG A 526 -28.22 -1.69 -18.17
N SER A 527 -27.60 -1.35 -17.04
CA SER A 527 -26.90 -2.29 -16.17
C SER A 527 -27.86 -3.36 -15.60
N MET A 528 -29.01 -2.94 -15.07
CA MET A 528 -30.06 -3.86 -14.59
C MET A 528 -30.50 -4.82 -15.69
N LYS A 529 -30.78 -4.29 -16.88
CA LYS A 529 -31.24 -5.10 -18.01
C LYS A 529 -30.17 -6.08 -18.51
N TRP A 530 -28.93 -5.62 -18.62
CA TRP A 530 -27.81 -6.43 -19.08
C TRP A 530 -27.50 -7.55 -18.10
N ASP A 531 -27.60 -7.32 -16.79
CA ASP A 531 -27.32 -8.35 -15.79
C ASP A 531 -28.38 -9.46 -15.80
N GLU A 532 -29.64 -9.12 -16.07
CA GLU A 532 -30.70 -10.10 -16.32
C GLU A 532 -30.41 -10.94 -17.57
N GLU A 533 -29.98 -10.30 -18.66
CA GLU A 533 -29.74 -11.00 -19.93
C GLU A 533 -28.47 -11.87 -19.89
N GLN A 534 -27.36 -11.33 -19.37
CA GLN A 534 -26.05 -11.99 -19.40
C GLN A 534 -25.79 -12.88 -18.19
N PHE A 535 -26.30 -12.54 -17.00
CA PHE A 535 -26.08 -13.30 -15.76
C PHE A 535 -27.37 -13.78 -15.07
N GLY A 536 -28.57 -13.50 -15.61
CA GLY A 536 -29.85 -13.95 -15.03
C GLY A 536 -30.06 -13.42 -13.62
N ARG A 537 -29.46 -12.27 -13.32
CA ARG A 537 -29.46 -11.67 -12.00
C ARG A 537 -30.42 -10.48 -11.99
N GLU A 538 -31.53 -10.63 -11.30
CA GLU A 538 -32.44 -9.52 -11.02
C GLU A 538 -32.06 -8.79 -9.73
N TYR A 539 -32.51 -7.54 -9.57
CA TYR A 539 -32.36 -6.81 -8.32
C TYR A 539 -33.30 -7.35 -7.23
N ASP A 540 -32.86 -7.31 -5.98
CA ASP A 540 -33.42 -8.07 -4.87
C ASP A 540 -34.13 -7.25 -3.78
N LEU A 541 -34.09 -5.90 -3.87
CA LEU A 541 -34.85 -4.97 -3.01
C LEU A 541 -35.98 -4.27 -3.81
N ASP A 542 -36.73 -3.40 -3.13
CA ASP A 542 -37.84 -2.63 -3.72
C ASP A 542 -37.40 -1.25 -4.23
N ILE A 543 -36.27 -0.74 -3.71
CA ILE A 543 -35.69 0.54 -4.06
C ILE A 543 -34.18 0.41 -4.30
N PHE A 544 -33.67 1.11 -5.32
CA PHE A 544 -32.25 1.31 -5.57
C PHE A 544 -31.95 2.81 -5.50
N MET A 545 -31.06 3.21 -4.60
CA MET A 545 -30.70 4.61 -4.40
C MET A 545 -29.23 4.85 -4.77
N ILE A 546 -28.96 5.93 -5.49
CA ILE A 546 -27.62 6.47 -5.73
C ILE A 546 -27.55 7.85 -5.09
N VAL A 547 -26.47 8.18 -4.41
CA VAL A 547 -26.18 9.53 -3.92
C VAL A 547 -24.86 10.02 -4.51
N ALA A 548 -24.88 11.14 -5.24
CA ALA A 548 -23.69 11.78 -5.76
C ALA A 548 -23.13 12.79 -4.74
N VAL A 549 -21.84 12.65 -4.39
CA VAL A 549 -21.15 13.47 -3.37
C VAL A 549 -19.82 14.02 -3.92
N GLU A 550 -19.42 15.22 -3.51
CA GLU A 550 -18.23 15.88 -4.07
C GLU A 550 -16.92 15.34 -3.47
N ASP A 551 -16.87 15.17 -2.15
CA ASP A 551 -15.67 14.72 -1.44
C ASP A 551 -15.76 13.20 -1.18
N PHE A 552 -15.15 12.44 -2.10
CA PHE A 552 -15.08 10.98 -2.02
C PHE A 552 -13.69 10.49 -2.44
N ASN A 553 -13.05 9.68 -1.60
CA ASN A 553 -11.71 9.13 -1.88
C ASN A 553 -11.73 8.15 -3.04
N MET A 554 -12.78 7.34 -3.14
CA MET A 554 -12.94 6.31 -4.18
C MET A 554 -13.75 6.85 -5.37
N GLY A 555 -14.02 5.98 -6.35
CA GLY A 555 -14.91 6.30 -7.47
C GLY A 555 -16.37 6.26 -7.02
N ALA A 556 -16.79 5.12 -6.49
CA ALA A 556 -18.09 4.88 -5.92
C ALA A 556 -17.98 3.72 -4.90
N MET A 557 -19.11 3.33 -4.30
CA MET A 557 -19.19 2.28 -3.29
C MET A 557 -20.52 1.54 -3.37
N GLU A 558 -20.47 0.22 -3.23
CA GLU A 558 -21.59 -0.69 -3.53
C GLU A 558 -22.58 -0.88 -2.38
N ASN A 559 -22.70 0.10 -1.45
CA ASN A 559 -23.46 -0.08 -0.23
C ASN A 559 -24.90 -0.56 -0.54
N LYS A 560 -25.35 -1.64 0.11
CA LYS A 560 -26.55 -2.38 -0.28
C LYS A 560 -27.78 -1.47 -0.39
N GLY A 561 -28.26 -1.25 -1.62
CA GLY A 561 -29.44 -0.43 -1.95
C GLY A 561 -29.29 1.08 -1.77
N LEU A 562 -28.11 1.58 -1.37
CA LEU A 562 -27.80 3.00 -1.20
C LEU A 562 -26.35 3.27 -1.60
N ASN A 563 -26.05 3.15 -2.89
CA ASN A 563 -24.70 3.36 -3.38
C ASN A 563 -24.32 4.85 -3.28
N ILE A 564 -23.07 5.12 -2.88
CA ILE A 564 -22.53 6.48 -2.78
C ILE A 564 -21.45 6.65 -3.84
N PHE A 565 -21.56 7.71 -4.63
CA PHE A 565 -20.70 7.96 -5.78
C PHE A 565 -20.01 9.32 -5.66
N ASN A 566 -18.75 9.40 -6.10
CA ASN A 566 -18.16 10.69 -6.43
C ASN A 566 -18.96 11.34 -7.57
N THR A 567 -19.21 12.66 -7.51
CA THR A 567 -19.93 13.38 -8.58
C THR A 567 -19.35 13.15 -9.97
N SER A 568 -18.04 12.95 -10.09
CA SER A 568 -17.36 12.62 -11.36
C SER A 568 -17.78 11.28 -11.99
N CYS A 569 -18.51 10.43 -11.26
CA CYS A 569 -19.02 9.14 -11.70
C CYS A 569 -20.54 9.14 -11.95
N VAL A 570 -21.23 10.29 -11.80
CA VAL A 570 -22.69 10.39 -11.97
C VAL A 570 -23.08 11.55 -12.87
N LEU A 571 -22.45 12.72 -12.67
CA LEU A 571 -22.85 13.95 -13.36
C LEU A 571 -22.34 13.94 -14.81
N ALA A 572 -23.27 13.96 -15.75
CA ALA A 572 -22.95 14.10 -17.16
C ALA A 572 -23.99 14.93 -17.91
N SER A 573 -23.52 16.02 -18.52
CA SER A 573 -24.25 16.77 -19.54
C SER A 573 -23.32 17.08 -20.71
N LYS A 574 -23.86 17.39 -21.89
CA LYS A 574 -23.04 17.62 -23.09
C LYS A 574 -22.03 18.77 -22.93
N ASP A 575 -22.34 19.74 -22.08
CA ASP A 575 -21.49 20.92 -21.87
C ASP A 575 -20.50 20.73 -20.70
N THR A 576 -20.72 19.73 -19.84
CA THR A 576 -19.94 19.50 -18.60
C THR A 576 -19.20 18.17 -18.55
N ALA A 577 -19.53 17.21 -19.43
CA ALA A 577 -18.89 15.90 -19.51
C ALA A 577 -18.40 15.59 -20.92
N THR A 578 -17.19 15.05 -21.01
CA THR A 578 -16.62 14.50 -22.26
C THR A 578 -17.12 13.08 -22.49
N ASP A 579 -16.91 12.54 -23.69
CA ASP A 579 -17.28 11.15 -24.02
C ASP A 579 -16.68 10.13 -23.05
N ALA A 580 -15.39 10.26 -22.73
CA ALA A 580 -14.73 9.43 -21.73
C ALA A 580 -15.35 9.56 -20.32
N ALA A 581 -15.98 10.71 -20.01
CA ALA A 581 -16.69 10.89 -18.75
C ALA A 581 -18.07 10.21 -18.79
N TYR A 582 -18.78 10.24 -19.93
CA TYR A 582 -19.99 9.45 -20.13
C TYR A 582 -19.72 7.95 -20.02
N GLU A 583 -18.69 7.44 -20.69
CA GLU A 583 -18.27 6.03 -20.60
C GLU A 583 -17.88 5.66 -19.16
N ARG A 584 -17.21 6.57 -18.44
CA ARG A 584 -16.88 6.37 -17.03
C ARG A 584 -18.13 6.31 -16.14
N VAL A 585 -19.10 7.20 -16.34
CA VAL A 585 -20.39 7.14 -15.62
C VAL A 585 -21.08 5.81 -15.90
N GLU A 586 -21.15 5.39 -17.16
CA GLU A 586 -21.76 4.13 -17.57
C GLU A 586 -21.07 2.92 -16.92
N ALA A 587 -19.74 2.84 -17.00
CA ALA A 587 -18.96 1.74 -16.45
C ALA A 587 -19.06 1.66 -14.92
N VAL A 588 -18.90 2.79 -14.21
CA VAL A 588 -18.93 2.79 -12.74
C VAL A 588 -20.34 2.52 -12.22
N VAL A 589 -21.39 3.11 -12.81
CA VAL A 589 -22.78 2.77 -12.41
C VAL A 589 -23.07 1.29 -12.57
N ALA A 590 -22.58 0.67 -13.65
CA ALA A 590 -22.73 -0.76 -13.87
C ALA A 590 -21.94 -1.60 -12.87
N HIS A 591 -20.67 -1.27 -12.64
CA HIS A 591 -19.80 -1.92 -11.66
C HIS A 591 -20.47 -2.00 -10.28
N GLU A 592 -20.92 -0.86 -9.78
CA GLU A 592 -21.57 -0.75 -8.47
C GLU A 592 -22.92 -1.48 -8.40
N TYR A 593 -23.65 -1.55 -9.52
CA TYR A 593 -24.86 -2.36 -9.60
C TYR A 593 -24.54 -3.87 -9.58
N PHE A 594 -23.52 -4.32 -10.31
CA PHE A 594 -23.14 -5.73 -10.41
C PHE A 594 -22.64 -6.32 -9.08
N HIS A 595 -22.02 -5.49 -8.25
CA HIS A 595 -21.67 -5.84 -6.87
C HIS A 595 -22.88 -6.26 -6.02
N ASN A 596 -24.11 -5.88 -6.39
CA ASN A 596 -25.32 -6.36 -5.72
C ASN A 596 -25.34 -7.90 -5.61
N TRP A 597 -24.77 -8.59 -6.59
CA TRP A 597 -24.57 -10.04 -6.56
C TRP A 597 -23.12 -10.43 -6.23
N SER A 598 -22.12 -9.93 -6.97
CA SER A 598 -20.69 -10.26 -6.77
C SER A 598 -20.00 -9.30 -5.81
N GLY A 599 -20.40 -9.32 -4.54
CA GLY A 599 -19.86 -8.46 -3.49
C GLY A 599 -20.80 -8.35 -2.30
N ASN A 600 -22.11 -8.23 -2.56
CA ASN A 600 -23.12 -8.03 -1.54
C ASN A 600 -23.83 -9.34 -1.16
N ARG A 601 -24.49 -9.99 -2.12
CA ARG A 601 -25.20 -11.26 -1.86
C ARG A 601 -24.23 -12.41 -1.62
N VAL A 602 -23.10 -12.43 -2.33
CA VAL A 602 -21.95 -13.24 -1.97
C VAL A 602 -20.78 -12.29 -1.72
N THR A 603 -20.34 -12.21 -0.48
CA THR A 603 -19.27 -11.29 -0.06
C THR A 603 -17.94 -12.01 0.19
N CYS A 604 -16.91 -11.30 0.61
CA CYS A 604 -15.58 -11.84 0.90
C CYS A 604 -15.50 -12.38 2.34
N ARG A 605 -14.95 -13.58 2.54
CA ARG A 605 -14.69 -14.14 3.89
C ARG A 605 -13.71 -13.28 4.71
N ASP A 606 -12.69 -12.78 4.03
CA ASP A 606 -11.66 -11.93 4.58
C ASP A 606 -11.10 -11.05 3.46
N TRP A 607 -10.37 -9.99 3.83
CA TRP A 607 -9.89 -9.02 2.85
C TRP A 607 -8.82 -9.56 1.88
N PHE A 608 -8.21 -10.72 2.15
CA PHE A 608 -7.34 -11.37 1.17
C PHE A 608 -8.14 -11.90 -0.04
N GLN A 609 -9.45 -12.11 0.14
CA GLN A 609 -10.34 -12.55 -0.94
C GLN A 609 -10.83 -11.38 -1.80
N LEU A 610 -10.32 -10.16 -1.65
CA LEU A 610 -10.85 -8.98 -2.35
C LEU A 610 -11.02 -9.16 -3.86
N SER A 611 -10.08 -9.85 -4.52
CA SER A 611 -10.17 -10.17 -5.97
C SER A 611 -11.36 -11.07 -6.36
N LEU A 612 -11.99 -11.76 -5.40
CA LEU A 612 -13.24 -12.49 -5.61
C LEU A 612 -14.39 -11.54 -5.98
N LYS A 613 -14.57 -10.45 -5.23
CA LYS A 613 -15.58 -9.44 -5.55
C LYS A 613 -15.07 -8.56 -6.69
N GLU A 614 -13.86 -8.04 -6.56
CA GLU A 614 -13.36 -7.00 -7.47
C GLU A 614 -12.99 -7.54 -8.84
N GLY A 615 -12.19 -8.60 -8.90
CA GLY A 615 -11.84 -9.21 -10.18
C GLY A 615 -13.08 -9.69 -10.95
N PHE A 616 -14.08 -10.25 -10.25
CA PHE A 616 -15.31 -10.68 -10.92
C PHE A 616 -16.19 -9.51 -11.34
N THR A 617 -16.34 -8.47 -10.53
CA THR A 617 -17.14 -7.30 -10.88
C THR A 617 -16.49 -6.45 -11.98
N VAL A 618 -15.17 -6.23 -11.93
CA VAL A 618 -14.42 -5.56 -13.00
C VAL A 618 -14.55 -6.32 -14.32
N PHE A 619 -14.47 -7.65 -14.28
CA PHE A 619 -14.75 -8.46 -15.47
C PHE A 619 -16.17 -8.21 -16.02
N ARG A 620 -17.17 -8.11 -15.16
CA ARG A 620 -18.58 -7.87 -15.56
C ARG A 620 -18.78 -6.47 -16.13
N ASP A 621 -18.21 -5.43 -15.52
CA ASP A 621 -18.28 -4.07 -16.06
C ASP A 621 -17.56 -3.96 -17.41
N ALA A 622 -16.43 -4.65 -17.58
CA ALA A 622 -15.69 -4.61 -18.83
C ALA A 622 -16.46 -5.28 -19.97
N GLU A 623 -17.14 -6.40 -19.69
CA GLU A 623 -18.05 -7.03 -20.67
C GLU A 623 -19.26 -6.14 -20.98
N PHE A 624 -19.84 -5.50 -19.97
CA PHE A 624 -20.94 -4.55 -20.17
C PHE A 624 -20.51 -3.37 -21.07
N SER A 625 -19.41 -2.68 -20.74
CA SER A 625 -18.90 -1.58 -21.54
C SER A 625 -18.51 -2.00 -22.97
N SER A 626 -18.02 -3.24 -23.12
CA SER A 626 -17.74 -3.84 -24.44
C SER A 626 -19.00 -4.00 -25.29
N ASP A 627 -20.12 -4.41 -24.67
CA ASP A 627 -21.40 -4.59 -25.35
C ASP A 627 -22.12 -3.27 -25.65
N MET A 628 -21.93 -2.25 -24.82
CA MET A 628 -22.57 -0.93 -25.01
C MET A 628 -21.88 -0.09 -26.09
N ASN A 629 -20.56 -0.21 -26.22
CA ASN A 629 -19.75 0.70 -27.03
C ASN A 629 -18.92 -0.05 -28.09
N SER A 630 -17.64 -0.28 -27.82
CA SER A 630 -16.73 -0.99 -28.71
C SER A 630 -15.94 -2.05 -27.96
N ARG A 631 -16.09 -3.32 -28.36
CA ARG A 631 -15.47 -4.46 -27.70
C ARG A 631 -13.96 -4.48 -27.91
N ALA A 632 -13.48 -4.26 -29.13
CA ALA A 632 -12.04 -4.22 -29.39
C ALA A 632 -11.37 -3.07 -28.63
N VAL A 633 -12.00 -1.89 -28.61
CA VAL A 633 -11.40 -0.69 -28.00
C VAL A 633 -11.41 -0.78 -26.48
N LYS A 634 -12.52 -1.20 -25.86
CA LYS A 634 -12.54 -1.48 -24.42
C LYS A 634 -11.47 -2.50 -24.05
N ARG A 635 -11.30 -3.55 -24.85
CA ARG A 635 -10.22 -4.52 -24.63
C ARG A 635 -8.83 -3.90 -24.76
N ILE A 636 -8.60 -3.03 -25.73
CA ILE A 636 -7.34 -2.31 -25.91
C ILE A 636 -7.05 -1.41 -24.71
N ASP A 637 -8.05 -0.70 -24.19
CA ASP A 637 -7.89 0.20 -23.05
C ASP A 637 -7.50 -0.57 -21.78
N ASP A 638 -8.20 -1.68 -21.50
CA ASP A 638 -7.89 -2.56 -20.36
C ASP A 638 -6.45 -3.10 -20.45
N VAL A 639 -6.04 -3.58 -21.63
CA VAL A 639 -4.70 -4.15 -21.83
C VAL A 639 -3.61 -3.07 -21.81
N THR A 640 -3.90 -1.87 -22.32
CA THR A 640 -2.98 -0.73 -22.25
C THR A 640 -2.72 -0.38 -20.80
N PHE A 641 -3.76 -0.32 -19.97
CA PHE A 641 -3.65 -0.05 -18.54
C PHE A 641 -2.88 -1.16 -17.80
N LEU A 642 -3.18 -2.43 -18.10
CA LEU A 642 -2.42 -3.57 -17.56
C LEU A 642 -0.92 -3.47 -17.89
N ARG A 643 -0.56 -3.23 -19.15
CA ARG A 643 0.85 -3.17 -19.58
C ARG A 643 1.60 -1.96 -19.05
N ALA A 644 0.94 -0.82 -18.87
CA ALA A 644 1.57 0.43 -18.41
C ALA A 644 1.60 0.58 -16.88
N VAL A 645 0.66 -0.04 -16.16
CA VAL A 645 0.49 0.15 -14.72
C VAL A 645 0.63 -1.17 -13.97
N GLN A 646 -0.23 -2.16 -14.27
CA GLN A 646 -0.25 -3.42 -13.51
C GLN A 646 1.04 -4.22 -13.67
N PHE A 647 1.60 -4.33 -14.88
CA PHE A 647 2.86 -5.02 -15.12
C PHE A 647 4.06 -4.34 -14.45
N ALA A 648 4.00 -3.04 -14.24
CA ALA A 648 5.02 -2.29 -13.49
C ALA A 648 4.88 -2.55 -11.98
N GLU A 649 3.65 -2.63 -11.47
CA GLU A 649 3.34 -3.02 -10.08
C GLU A 649 3.83 -4.45 -9.78
N ASP A 650 3.57 -5.39 -10.67
CA ASP A 650 3.96 -6.81 -10.57
C ASP A 650 5.48 -7.05 -10.67
N ALA A 651 6.22 -6.11 -11.30
CA ALA A 651 7.67 -6.14 -11.37
C ALA A 651 8.34 -5.38 -10.20
N GLY A 652 7.56 -4.57 -9.49
CA GLY A 652 8.02 -3.67 -8.44
C GLY A 652 8.17 -4.32 -7.06
N PRO A 653 8.62 -3.54 -6.07
CA PRO A 653 8.75 -3.99 -4.68
C PRO A 653 7.41 -4.27 -4.00
N LEU A 654 6.31 -3.77 -4.58
CA LEU A 654 4.95 -3.98 -4.09
C LEU A 654 4.30 -5.24 -4.68
N ALA A 655 4.99 -5.99 -5.55
CA ALA A 655 4.42 -7.15 -6.23
C ALA A 655 3.79 -8.16 -5.26
N HIS A 656 2.53 -8.50 -5.51
CA HIS A 656 1.77 -9.50 -4.76
C HIS A 656 0.88 -10.29 -5.74
N PRO A 657 0.46 -11.52 -5.40
CA PRO A 657 -0.55 -12.22 -6.19
C PRO A 657 -1.94 -11.54 -6.06
N VAL A 658 -2.89 -11.91 -6.92
CA VAL A 658 -4.27 -11.39 -6.84
C VAL A 658 -5.00 -11.81 -5.55
N ARG A 659 -4.51 -12.84 -4.86
CA ARG A 659 -4.85 -13.16 -3.46
C ARG A 659 -3.59 -13.07 -2.59
N PRO A 660 -3.32 -11.90 -1.97
CA PRO A 660 -2.14 -11.70 -1.14
C PRO A 660 -2.03 -12.72 0.00
N ALA A 661 -0.79 -13.03 0.42
CA ALA A 661 -0.56 -13.88 1.59
C ALA A 661 -0.50 -13.09 2.91
N SER A 662 -0.19 -11.80 2.82
CA SER A 662 -0.09 -10.88 3.95
C SER A 662 -0.26 -9.41 3.53
N TYR A 663 -0.69 -8.56 4.47
CA TYR A 663 -0.74 -7.10 4.32
C TYR A 663 -0.43 -6.38 5.63
N ILE A 664 -0.12 -5.08 5.56
CA ILE A 664 -0.01 -4.20 6.73
C ILE A 664 -1.26 -3.34 6.83
N GLU A 665 -1.53 -2.55 5.80
CA GLU A 665 -2.73 -1.73 5.67
C GLU A 665 -3.56 -2.23 4.48
N ILE A 666 -4.86 -2.44 4.69
CA ILE A 666 -5.72 -3.02 3.65
C ILE A 666 -6.08 -1.99 2.57
N SER A 667 -6.13 -0.70 2.90
CA SER A 667 -6.38 0.39 1.94
C SER A 667 -5.34 0.40 0.78
N ASN A 668 -4.12 -0.08 1.05
CA ASN A 668 -3.05 -0.20 0.07
C ASN A 668 -3.21 -1.39 -0.89
N PHE A 669 -4.17 -2.29 -0.67
CA PHE A 669 -4.46 -3.44 -1.54
C PHE A 669 -5.59 -3.19 -2.55
N TYR A 670 -6.15 -1.98 -2.57
CA TYR A 670 -6.99 -1.49 -3.68
C TYR A 670 -6.11 -1.18 -4.90
N THR A 671 -5.57 -2.23 -5.50
CA THR A 671 -4.47 -2.22 -6.47
C THR A 671 -4.91 -2.70 -7.83
N THR A 672 -4.15 -2.31 -8.86
CA THR A 672 -4.38 -2.80 -10.22
C THR A 672 -4.21 -4.31 -10.33
N THR A 673 -3.40 -4.94 -9.49
CA THR A 673 -3.28 -6.39 -9.44
C THR A 673 -4.55 -7.08 -8.92
N ILE A 674 -5.20 -6.57 -7.88
CA ILE A 674 -6.42 -7.20 -7.34
C ILE A 674 -7.63 -7.02 -8.26
N TYR A 675 -7.77 -5.82 -8.84
CA TYR A 675 -8.87 -5.44 -9.72
C TYR A 675 -8.65 -5.97 -11.13
N GLU A 676 -7.69 -5.40 -11.85
CA GLU A 676 -7.51 -5.61 -13.29
C GLU A 676 -6.94 -6.98 -13.61
N LYS A 677 -5.83 -7.38 -12.96
CA LYS A 677 -5.31 -8.75 -13.15
C LYS A 677 -6.27 -9.79 -12.57
N GLY A 678 -7.02 -9.44 -11.52
CA GLY A 678 -8.14 -10.25 -11.03
C GLY A 678 -9.19 -10.52 -12.12
N ALA A 679 -9.62 -9.48 -12.83
CA ALA A 679 -10.54 -9.59 -13.96
C ALA A 679 -9.98 -10.43 -15.10
N GLU A 680 -8.67 -10.34 -15.37
CA GLU A 680 -8.02 -11.21 -16.35
C GLU A 680 -8.00 -12.68 -15.94
N VAL A 681 -7.89 -12.99 -14.64
CA VAL A 681 -8.04 -14.36 -14.14
C VAL A 681 -9.46 -14.88 -14.37
N VAL A 682 -10.48 -14.04 -14.15
CA VAL A 682 -11.88 -14.38 -14.43
C VAL A 682 -12.11 -14.56 -15.94
N ARG A 683 -11.56 -13.66 -16.76
CA ARG A 683 -11.60 -13.74 -18.22
C ARG A 683 -10.96 -15.03 -18.72
N MET A 684 -9.82 -15.43 -18.16
CA MET A 684 -9.18 -16.71 -18.50
C MET A 684 -10.04 -17.93 -18.14
N TYR A 685 -10.85 -17.89 -17.07
CA TYR A 685 -11.87 -18.93 -16.85
C TYR A 685 -12.87 -18.97 -18.01
N LYS A 686 -13.46 -17.82 -18.39
CA LYS A 686 -14.37 -17.74 -19.55
C LYS A 686 -13.70 -18.22 -20.83
N THR A 687 -12.46 -17.81 -21.11
CA THR A 687 -11.69 -18.26 -22.27
C THR A 687 -11.48 -19.77 -22.26
N LEU A 688 -11.12 -20.39 -21.14
CA LEU A 688 -10.90 -21.83 -21.04
C LEU A 688 -12.21 -22.65 -21.10
N LEU A 689 -13.28 -22.14 -20.51
CA LEU A 689 -14.55 -22.87 -20.37
C LEU A 689 -15.49 -22.67 -21.56
N GLY A 690 -15.39 -21.54 -22.25
CA GLY A 690 -16.42 -21.04 -23.16
C GLY A 690 -17.61 -20.45 -22.42
N ASP A 691 -18.44 -19.70 -23.16
CA ASP A 691 -19.53 -18.88 -22.60
C ASP A 691 -20.56 -19.69 -21.81
N GLU A 692 -21.02 -20.81 -22.37
CA GLU A 692 -22.08 -21.64 -21.76
C GLU A 692 -21.66 -22.20 -20.40
N LYS A 693 -20.44 -22.76 -20.31
CA LYS A 693 -19.93 -23.38 -19.08
C LYS A 693 -19.53 -22.34 -18.04
N PHE A 694 -18.95 -21.21 -18.47
CA PHE A 694 -18.67 -20.10 -17.56
C PHE A 694 -19.97 -19.57 -16.95
N ARG A 695 -21.01 -19.42 -17.77
CA ARG A 695 -22.32 -18.99 -17.31
C ARG A 695 -22.96 -19.98 -16.32
N ALA A 696 -22.93 -21.27 -16.63
CA ALA A 696 -23.42 -22.29 -15.71
C ALA A 696 -22.59 -22.34 -14.40
N GLY A 697 -21.29 -22.07 -14.47
CA GLY A 697 -20.41 -21.95 -13.31
C GLY A 697 -20.76 -20.77 -12.40
N SER A 698 -21.05 -19.60 -12.99
CA SER A 698 -21.48 -18.43 -12.21
C SER A 698 -22.88 -18.59 -11.62
N ASP A 699 -23.82 -19.24 -12.32
CA ASP A 699 -25.13 -19.58 -11.74
C ASP A 699 -24.98 -20.52 -10.52
N LEU A 700 -24.15 -21.57 -10.62
CA LEU A 700 -23.88 -22.47 -9.51
C LEU A 700 -23.16 -21.78 -8.34
N TYR A 701 -22.26 -20.84 -8.63
CA TYR A 701 -21.61 -20.02 -7.61
C TYR A 701 -22.64 -19.26 -6.78
N PHE A 702 -23.53 -18.51 -7.43
CA PHE A 702 -24.55 -17.75 -6.74
C PHE A 702 -25.56 -18.66 -6.02
N GLU A 703 -26.00 -19.77 -6.63
CA GLU A 703 -26.90 -20.73 -5.97
C GLU A 703 -26.31 -21.28 -4.65
N ARG A 704 -25.00 -21.57 -4.64
CA ARG A 704 -24.33 -22.24 -3.52
C ARG A 704 -23.96 -21.29 -2.39
N PHE A 705 -23.57 -20.05 -2.71
CA PHE A 705 -22.96 -19.13 -1.74
C PHE A 705 -23.80 -17.89 -1.43
N ASP A 706 -25.00 -17.79 -1.98
CA ASP A 706 -25.93 -16.70 -1.66
C ASP A 706 -26.17 -16.54 -0.14
N GLY A 707 -26.03 -15.31 0.35
CA GLY A 707 -26.17 -14.95 1.77
C GLY A 707 -24.97 -15.33 2.62
N SER A 708 -23.80 -15.58 2.02
CA SER A 708 -22.58 -15.99 2.72
C SER A 708 -21.34 -15.17 2.32
N ALA A 709 -20.25 -15.37 3.07
CA ALA A 709 -18.94 -14.83 2.78
C ALA A 709 -18.02 -15.95 2.25
N ALA A 710 -17.59 -15.84 0.99
CA ALA A 710 -16.93 -16.89 0.23
C ALA A 710 -15.45 -16.58 -0.04
N THR A 711 -14.76 -17.54 -0.70
CA THR A 711 -13.35 -17.44 -1.06
C THR A 711 -13.13 -17.59 -2.58
N THR A 712 -11.94 -17.18 -3.03
CA THR A 712 -11.48 -17.42 -4.42
C THR A 712 -11.41 -18.92 -4.77
N ASP A 713 -11.16 -19.79 -3.79
CA ASP A 713 -11.15 -21.24 -3.99
C ASP A 713 -12.56 -21.81 -4.19
N ASP A 714 -13.58 -21.19 -3.58
CA ASP A 714 -14.98 -21.56 -3.79
C ASP A 714 -15.42 -21.29 -5.22
N PHE A 715 -15.07 -20.11 -5.76
CA PHE A 715 -15.32 -19.74 -7.15
C PHE A 715 -14.57 -20.66 -8.13
N ALA A 716 -13.28 -20.92 -7.88
CA ALA A 716 -12.50 -21.86 -8.68
C ALA A 716 -13.11 -23.29 -8.66
N GLY A 717 -13.63 -23.70 -7.50
CA GLY A 717 -14.24 -25.01 -7.29
C GLY A 717 -15.48 -25.24 -8.16
N VAL A 718 -16.40 -24.27 -8.21
CA VAL A 718 -17.61 -24.38 -9.05
C VAL A 718 -17.29 -24.31 -10.54
N MET A 719 -16.29 -23.52 -10.94
CA MET A 719 -15.81 -23.48 -12.33
C MET A 719 -15.22 -24.83 -12.77
N ALA A 720 -14.47 -25.51 -11.89
CA ALA A 720 -13.96 -26.85 -12.16
C ALA A 720 -15.09 -27.89 -12.24
N GLU A 721 -16.05 -27.82 -11.31
CA GLU A 721 -17.19 -28.74 -11.21
C GLU A 721 -18.06 -28.73 -12.49
N VAL A 722 -18.47 -27.54 -12.94
CA VAL A 722 -19.34 -27.39 -14.11
C VAL A 722 -18.62 -27.71 -15.41
N SER A 723 -17.34 -27.33 -15.51
CA SER A 723 -16.59 -27.51 -16.76
C SER A 723 -16.10 -28.93 -16.97
N GLY A 724 -15.90 -29.69 -15.88
CA GLY A 724 -15.21 -30.98 -15.86
C GLY A 724 -13.71 -30.90 -16.15
N ARG A 725 -13.13 -29.68 -16.16
CA ARG A 725 -11.70 -29.45 -16.41
C ARG A 725 -10.89 -29.55 -15.11
N ASP A 726 -9.66 -30.04 -15.23
CA ASP A 726 -8.69 -29.91 -14.14
C ASP A 726 -8.12 -28.47 -14.13
N LEU A 727 -8.48 -27.72 -13.10
CA LEU A 727 -8.04 -26.34 -12.86
C LEU A 727 -7.04 -26.26 -11.70
N THR A 728 -6.46 -27.39 -11.28
CA THR A 728 -5.51 -27.43 -10.17
C THR A 728 -4.27 -26.59 -10.46
N GLN A 729 -3.72 -26.67 -11.68
CA GLN A 729 -2.59 -25.82 -12.07
C GLN A 729 -2.99 -24.35 -12.26
N PHE A 730 -4.23 -24.08 -12.67
CA PHE A 730 -4.75 -22.73 -12.84
C PHE A 730 -4.73 -21.91 -11.54
N LYS A 731 -4.88 -22.56 -10.37
CA LYS A 731 -4.80 -21.91 -9.05
C LYS A 731 -3.50 -21.12 -8.81
N ARG A 732 -2.42 -21.42 -9.54
CA ARG A 732 -1.16 -20.66 -9.48
C ARG A 732 -1.36 -19.18 -9.80
N TRP A 733 -2.39 -18.80 -10.56
CA TRP A 733 -2.75 -17.40 -10.81
C TRP A 733 -3.18 -16.63 -9.55
N TYR A 734 -3.76 -17.32 -8.55
CA TYR A 734 -4.10 -16.74 -7.24
C TYR A 734 -2.93 -16.72 -6.26
N GLU A 735 -1.86 -17.47 -6.52
CA GLU A 735 -0.79 -17.73 -5.55
C GLU A 735 0.55 -17.10 -5.94
N GLN A 736 0.82 -16.97 -7.24
CA GLN A 736 2.09 -16.44 -7.75
C GLN A 736 1.95 -14.97 -8.20
N ALA A 737 2.76 -14.10 -7.61
CA ALA A 737 2.92 -12.72 -8.07
C ALA A 737 3.73 -12.65 -9.37
N GLY A 738 3.74 -11.49 -10.01
CA GLY A 738 4.56 -11.23 -11.19
C GLY A 738 3.87 -11.58 -12.50
N THR A 739 4.43 -11.04 -13.58
CA THR A 739 3.92 -11.21 -14.94
C THR A 739 4.67 -12.35 -15.65
N PRO A 740 3.98 -13.41 -16.13
CA PRO A 740 4.62 -14.44 -16.93
C PRO A 740 5.12 -13.88 -18.26
N VAL A 741 6.15 -14.54 -18.81
CA VAL A 741 6.82 -14.19 -20.06
C VAL A 741 6.73 -15.38 -21.00
N LEU A 742 6.17 -15.17 -22.19
CA LEU A 742 6.17 -16.12 -23.29
C LEU A 742 7.25 -15.74 -24.30
N THR A 743 8.17 -16.66 -24.58
CA THR A 743 9.11 -16.55 -25.70
C THR A 743 8.63 -17.43 -26.84
N VAL A 744 8.45 -16.84 -28.01
CA VAL A 744 7.86 -17.48 -29.18
C VAL A 744 8.89 -17.60 -30.29
N HIS A 745 9.07 -18.82 -30.80
CA HIS A 745 9.92 -19.10 -31.96
C HIS A 745 9.12 -19.84 -33.03
N GLU A 746 9.31 -19.43 -34.27
CA GLU A 746 8.65 -20.03 -35.41
C GLU A 746 9.63 -20.66 -36.39
N SER A 747 9.18 -21.67 -37.13
CA SER A 747 9.91 -22.23 -38.26
C SER A 747 8.94 -22.74 -39.32
N PHE A 748 9.32 -22.60 -40.59
CA PHE A 748 8.55 -23.11 -41.71
C PHE A 748 9.46 -23.91 -42.64
N SER A 749 9.10 -25.17 -42.90
CA SER A 749 9.84 -26.01 -43.83
C SER A 749 8.93 -27.07 -44.45
N ALA A 750 9.02 -27.26 -45.77
CA ALA A 750 8.32 -28.32 -46.50
C ALA A 750 6.79 -28.37 -46.25
N GLY A 751 6.14 -27.21 -46.14
CA GLY A 751 4.69 -27.08 -45.91
C GLY A 751 4.24 -27.37 -44.48
N GLU A 752 5.19 -27.42 -43.54
CA GLU A 752 4.95 -27.54 -42.10
C GLU A 752 5.42 -26.27 -41.38
N PHE A 753 4.50 -25.59 -40.71
CA PHE A 753 4.76 -24.43 -39.84
C PHE A 753 4.76 -24.86 -38.37
N LYS A 754 5.79 -24.51 -37.60
CA LYS A 754 5.90 -24.85 -36.17
C LYS A 754 6.03 -23.60 -35.34
N LEU A 755 5.27 -23.53 -34.26
CA LEU A 755 5.36 -22.52 -33.23
C LEU A 755 5.80 -23.18 -31.92
N THR A 756 6.98 -22.82 -31.43
CA THR A 756 7.52 -23.26 -30.14
C THR A 756 7.38 -22.12 -29.14
N ILE A 757 6.65 -22.37 -28.05
CA ILE A 757 6.30 -21.39 -27.04
C ILE A 757 6.94 -21.83 -25.73
N THR A 758 7.72 -20.95 -25.10
CA THR A 758 8.32 -21.21 -23.78
C THR A 758 7.80 -20.20 -22.78
N GLN A 759 7.28 -20.67 -21.66
CA GLN A 759 6.82 -19.82 -20.57
C GLN A 759 7.84 -19.77 -19.43
N SER A 760 7.94 -18.59 -18.80
CA SER A 760 8.70 -18.38 -17.57
C SER A 760 8.05 -17.26 -16.75
N CYS A 761 8.48 -17.05 -15.52
CA CYS A 761 8.07 -15.89 -14.73
C CYS A 761 9.26 -15.42 -13.89
N PRO A 762 9.63 -14.12 -13.93
CA PRO A 762 10.70 -13.59 -13.10
C PRO A 762 10.40 -13.76 -11.60
N ALA A 763 11.45 -13.90 -10.79
CA ALA A 763 11.33 -13.89 -9.34
C ALA A 763 10.78 -12.54 -8.85
N THR A 764 9.93 -12.58 -7.83
CA THR A 764 9.37 -11.38 -7.18
C THR A 764 9.73 -11.39 -5.69
N PRO A 765 9.59 -10.26 -4.96
CA PRO A 765 9.76 -10.23 -3.51
C PRO A 765 8.96 -11.35 -2.83
N GLY A 766 9.61 -12.10 -1.94
CA GLY A 766 9.02 -13.24 -1.24
C GLY A 766 8.84 -14.52 -2.07
N GLN A 767 8.96 -14.50 -3.40
CA GLN A 767 8.73 -15.65 -4.28
C GLN A 767 9.87 -15.81 -5.29
N LYS A 768 10.97 -16.47 -4.86
CA LYS A 768 12.16 -16.69 -5.71
C LYS A 768 11.99 -17.81 -6.73
N GLU A 769 11.23 -18.83 -6.39
CA GLU A 769 10.91 -19.95 -7.28
C GLU A 769 9.53 -19.70 -7.90
N LYS A 770 9.43 -19.89 -9.21
CA LYS A 770 8.18 -19.73 -9.98
C LYS A 770 7.90 -21.03 -10.72
N LEU A 771 6.64 -21.48 -10.66
CA LEU A 771 6.15 -22.66 -11.36
C LEU A 771 5.41 -22.24 -12.65
N PRO A 772 5.38 -23.10 -13.69
CA PRO A 772 4.61 -22.85 -14.91
C PRO A 772 3.14 -22.57 -14.63
N PHE A 773 2.53 -21.62 -15.32
CA PHE A 773 1.11 -21.36 -15.24
C PHE A 773 0.35 -22.28 -16.20
N GLN A 774 -0.97 -22.37 -16.04
CA GLN A 774 -1.86 -22.83 -17.11
C GLN A 774 -2.31 -21.59 -17.89
N ILE A 775 -1.81 -21.44 -19.11
CA ILE A 775 -1.95 -20.23 -19.92
C ILE A 775 -2.83 -20.54 -21.15
N PRO A 776 -4.04 -19.96 -21.25
CA PRO A 776 -4.80 -19.96 -22.50
C PRO A 776 -4.11 -19.05 -23.54
N ILE A 777 -3.78 -19.60 -24.70
CA ILE A 777 -3.19 -18.89 -25.84
C ILE A 777 -4.12 -19.05 -27.03
N GLU A 778 -4.78 -17.96 -27.42
CA GLU A 778 -5.64 -17.92 -28.59
C GLU A 778 -4.87 -17.39 -29.80
N LEU A 779 -4.91 -18.12 -30.91
CA LEU A 779 -4.15 -17.80 -32.12
C LEU A 779 -4.97 -17.92 -33.40
N GLY A 780 -4.60 -17.16 -34.42
CA GLY A 780 -5.08 -17.27 -35.80
C GLY A 780 -3.92 -17.28 -36.78
N LEU A 781 -4.20 -17.65 -38.04
CA LEU A 781 -3.20 -17.66 -39.11
C LEU A 781 -3.74 -16.85 -40.30
N LEU A 782 -2.88 -16.05 -40.93
CA LEU A 782 -3.15 -15.33 -42.17
C LEU A 782 -2.18 -15.79 -43.25
N ASN A 783 -2.62 -15.79 -44.51
CA ASN A 783 -1.72 -15.95 -45.65
C ASN A 783 -1.02 -14.62 -46.02
N GLU A 784 -0.16 -14.62 -47.05
CA GLU A 784 0.60 -13.44 -47.47
C GLU A 784 -0.27 -12.27 -47.94
N GLU A 785 -1.51 -12.52 -48.40
CA GLU A 785 -2.48 -11.48 -48.75
C GLU A 785 -3.33 -10.97 -47.57
N GLY A 786 -3.10 -11.49 -46.35
CA GLY A 786 -3.89 -11.12 -45.18
C GLY A 786 -5.25 -11.81 -45.09
N THR A 787 -5.46 -12.91 -45.83
CA THR A 787 -6.67 -13.73 -45.73
C THR A 787 -6.54 -14.73 -44.58
N PRO A 788 -7.52 -14.82 -43.65
CA PRO A 788 -7.51 -15.81 -42.58
C PRO A 788 -7.53 -17.25 -43.11
N LEU A 789 -6.69 -18.11 -42.52
CA LEU A 789 -6.62 -19.54 -42.80
C LEU A 789 -7.51 -20.33 -41.83
N SER A 790 -8.21 -21.33 -42.35
CA SER A 790 -9.05 -22.22 -41.55
C SER A 790 -8.22 -23.38 -40.99
N PHE A 791 -8.25 -23.55 -39.66
CA PHE A 791 -7.66 -24.68 -38.95
C PHE A 791 -8.31 -26.02 -39.29
N PHE A 792 -9.52 -26.04 -39.86
CA PHE A 792 -10.15 -27.28 -40.33
C PHE A 792 -9.50 -27.87 -41.58
N ASP A 793 -8.77 -27.05 -42.34
CA ASP A 793 -8.07 -27.46 -43.56
C ASP A 793 -6.63 -27.91 -43.27
N LEU A 794 -6.19 -27.80 -42.01
CA LEU A 794 -4.84 -28.10 -41.57
C LEU A 794 -4.79 -29.38 -40.71
N VAL A 795 -3.63 -30.03 -40.69
CA VAL A 795 -3.33 -31.04 -39.67
C VAL A 795 -2.53 -30.39 -38.56
N ILE A 796 -3.08 -30.44 -37.34
CA ILE A 796 -2.50 -29.85 -36.14
C ILE A 796 -1.90 -30.97 -35.28
N ASP A 797 -0.61 -30.85 -34.97
CA ASP A 797 0.08 -31.72 -34.01
C ASP A 797 0.55 -30.89 -32.81
N CYS A 798 0.07 -31.24 -31.62
CA CYS A 798 0.42 -30.57 -30.36
C CYS A 798 0.23 -31.52 -29.17
N GLU A 799 1.11 -31.42 -28.17
CA GLU A 799 1.03 -32.19 -26.94
C GLU A 799 0.05 -31.61 -25.90
N GLU A 800 -0.27 -30.32 -26.03
CA GLU A 800 -1.19 -29.62 -25.14
C GLU A 800 -2.64 -29.78 -25.62
N GLN A 801 -3.60 -29.52 -24.73
CA GLN A 801 -5.01 -29.48 -25.12
C GLN A 801 -5.28 -28.26 -26.01
N PHE A 802 -5.99 -28.46 -27.11
CA PHE A 802 -6.41 -27.39 -28.00
C PHE A 802 -7.86 -27.52 -28.46
N GLU A 803 -8.45 -26.41 -28.88
CA GLU A 803 -9.82 -26.30 -29.37
C GLU A 803 -9.86 -25.32 -30.55
N SER A 804 -10.50 -25.70 -31.66
CA SER A 804 -10.76 -24.77 -32.78
C SER A 804 -12.05 -23.98 -32.54
N ARG A 805 -12.00 -22.67 -32.80
CA ARG A 805 -13.04 -21.68 -32.50
C ARG A 805 -13.35 -20.83 -33.73
N ASP A 806 -14.37 -19.98 -33.61
CA ASP A 806 -14.78 -19.02 -34.64
C ASP A 806 -14.98 -19.66 -36.02
N GLY A 807 -15.61 -20.83 -36.05
CA GLY A 807 -15.85 -21.56 -37.31
C GLY A 807 -14.57 -22.05 -38.00
N GLY A 808 -13.48 -22.24 -37.25
CA GLY A 808 -12.21 -22.74 -37.76
C GLY A 808 -11.11 -21.69 -37.88
N PHE A 809 -11.37 -20.41 -37.57
CA PHE A 809 -10.41 -19.33 -37.80
C PHE A 809 -9.60 -18.90 -36.57
N SER A 810 -9.90 -19.50 -35.41
CA SER A 810 -9.13 -19.33 -34.17
C SER A 810 -8.80 -20.71 -33.57
N LEU A 811 -7.68 -20.82 -32.87
CA LEU A 811 -7.27 -21.99 -32.11
C LEU A 811 -6.92 -21.56 -30.69
N LEU A 812 -7.61 -22.11 -29.70
CA LEU A 812 -7.22 -21.97 -28.30
C LEU A 812 -6.30 -23.13 -27.92
N LEU A 813 -5.11 -22.79 -27.43
CA LEU A 813 -4.15 -23.71 -26.82
C LEU A 813 -4.15 -23.51 -25.30
N SER A 814 -4.30 -24.58 -24.51
CA SER A 814 -4.17 -24.53 -23.05
C SER A 814 -2.77 -25.00 -22.64
N MET A 815 -1.80 -24.09 -22.67
CA MET A 815 -0.40 -24.39 -22.36
C MET A 815 -0.20 -24.66 -20.86
N THR A 816 0.38 -25.81 -20.52
CA THR A 816 0.65 -26.23 -19.13
C THR A 816 2.12 -26.52 -18.86
N GLN A 817 2.87 -26.86 -19.91
CA GLN A 817 4.29 -27.19 -19.82
C GLN A 817 5.18 -25.92 -19.85
N PRO A 818 6.44 -26.01 -19.38
CA PRO A 818 7.41 -24.93 -19.54
C PRO A 818 7.65 -24.56 -21.01
N THR A 819 7.63 -25.55 -21.90
CA THR A 819 7.79 -25.38 -23.35
C THR A 819 6.80 -26.30 -24.04
N SER A 820 6.12 -25.78 -25.06
CA SER A 820 5.17 -26.54 -25.88
C SER A 820 5.37 -26.19 -27.35
N THR A 821 5.19 -27.16 -28.24
CA THR A 821 5.25 -26.94 -29.70
C THR A 821 3.90 -27.30 -30.34
N VAL A 822 3.41 -26.43 -31.21
CA VAL A 822 2.28 -26.71 -32.10
C VAL A 822 2.75 -26.65 -33.55
N SER A 823 2.41 -27.68 -34.33
CA SER A 823 2.77 -27.79 -35.74
C SER A 823 1.52 -27.82 -36.62
N PHE A 824 1.55 -27.09 -37.74
CA PHE A 824 0.51 -26.98 -38.73
C PHE A 824 1.04 -27.47 -40.08
N SER A 825 0.46 -28.53 -40.62
CA SER A 825 0.85 -29.11 -41.91
C SER A 825 -0.12 -28.74 -43.02
N PHE A 826 0.30 -28.94 -44.27
CA PHE A 826 -0.46 -28.66 -45.51
C PHE A 826 -0.61 -27.18 -45.83
N LEU A 827 0.41 -26.40 -45.51
CA LEU A 827 0.50 -24.99 -45.89
C LEU A 827 1.33 -24.84 -47.17
N ASP A 828 0.83 -24.05 -48.12
CA ASP A 828 1.54 -23.73 -49.37
C ASP A 828 2.72 -22.77 -49.09
N ASP A 829 2.46 -21.74 -48.29
CA ASP A 829 3.42 -20.68 -47.92
C ASP A 829 3.48 -20.47 -46.40
N LYS A 830 4.46 -19.71 -45.93
CA LYS A 830 4.62 -19.40 -44.50
C LYS A 830 3.45 -18.50 -44.06
N PRO A 831 2.63 -18.89 -43.07
CA PRO A 831 1.56 -18.04 -42.57
C PRO A 831 2.12 -16.96 -41.64
N VAL A 832 1.37 -15.86 -41.50
CA VAL A 832 1.57 -14.85 -40.46
C VAL A 832 0.68 -15.19 -39.26
N VAL A 833 1.27 -15.22 -38.07
CA VAL A 833 0.56 -15.61 -36.84
C VAL A 833 -0.11 -14.40 -36.19
N SER A 834 -1.43 -14.48 -36.05
CA SER A 834 -2.20 -13.64 -35.13
C SER A 834 -2.09 -14.25 -33.73
N PHE A 835 -1.15 -13.75 -32.92
CA PHE A 835 -0.78 -14.37 -31.65
C PHE A 835 -1.45 -13.69 -30.45
N LEU A 836 -1.88 -14.47 -29.46
CA LEU A 836 -2.50 -14.02 -28.21
C LEU A 836 -3.72 -13.11 -28.47
N ARG A 837 -4.60 -13.56 -29.38
CA ARG A 837 -5.87 -12.90 -29.72
C ARG A 837 -6.67 -12.53 -28.48
N GLY A 838 -7.33 -11.36 -28.55
CA GLY A 838 -8.03 -10.75 -27.42
C GLY A 838 -7.21 -10.60 -26.14
N PHE A 839 -5.87 -10.65 -26.21
CA PHE A 839 -4.99 -10.75 -25.04
C PHE A 839 -5.43 -11.89 -24.10
N SER A 840 -5.53 -13.11 -24.63
CA SER A 840 -6.12 -14.28 -23.95
C SER A 840 -5.51 -14.61 -22.58
N ALA A 841 -4.31 -14.11 -22.25
CA ALA A 841 -3.73 -14.19 -20.90
C ALA A 841 -2.87 -12.95 -20.57
N PRO A 842 -2.77 -12.53 -19.29
CA PRO A 842 -2.00 -11.37 -18.86
C PRO A 842 -0.49 -11.69 -18.79
N VAL A 843 0.14 -11.77 -19.96
CA VAL A 843 1.55 -12.16 -20.13
C VAL A 843 2.33 -11.16 -20.97
N ARG A 844 3.65 -11.10 -20.76
CA ARG A 844 4.58 -10.43 -21.68
C ARG A 844 4.94 -11.40 -22.81
N VAL A 845 5.02 -10.90 -24.03
CA VAL A 845 5.35 -11.71 -25.21
C VAL A 845 6.67 -11.22 -25.82
N HIS A 846 7.65 -12.12 -25.89
CA HIS A 846 8.85 -11.96 -26.70
C HIS A 846 8.69 -12.76 -27.98
N TYR A 847 8.27 -12.05 -29.03
CA TYR A 847 8.09 -12.61 -30.37
C TYR A 847 8.67 -11.64 -31.39
N GLU A 848 9.85 -11.97 -31.92
CA GLU A 848 10.49 -11.18 -32.96
C GLU A 848 9.75 -11.39 -34.28
N ARG A 849 9.08 -10.33 -34.75
CA ARG A 849 8.29 -10.34 -35.98
C ARG A 849 8.86 -9.31 -36.97
N PRO A 850 9.00 -9.69 -38.26
CA PRO A 850 9.34 -8.74 -39.31
C PRO A 850 8.34 -7.59 -39.41
N ALA A 851 8.81 -6.40 -39.81
CA ALA A 851 7.95 -5.24 -39.99
C ALA A 851 6.77 -5.47 -40.97
N GLU A 852 6.99 -6.25 -42.04
CA GLU A 852 5.93 -6.57 -43.02
C GLU A 852 4.83 -7.46 -42.42
N ASP A 853 5.17 -8.41 -41.55
CA ASP A 853 4.19 -9.27 -40.85
C ASP A 853 3.34 -8.41 -39.91
N LEU A 854 3.96 -7.49 -39.16
CA LEU A 854 3.26 -6.56 -38.27
C LEU A 854 2.34 -5.61 -39.05
N LYS A 855 2.81 -5.10 -40.20
CA LYS A 855 2.01 -4.25 -41.09
C LYS A 855 0.83 -5.02 -41.67
N LEU A 856 1.02 -6.27 -42.09
CA LEU A 856 -0.06 -7.13 -42.58
C LEU A 856 -1.12 -7.31 -41.49
N LEU A 857 -0.72 -7.64 -40.26
CA LEU A 857 -1.62 -7.79 -39.12
C LEU A 857 -2.38 -6.49 -38.80
N ALA A 858 -1.68 -5.36 -38.71
CA ALA A 858 -2.30 -4.06 -38.42
C ALA A 858 -3.39 -3.68 -39.42
N ASN A 859 -3.22 -4.04 -40.70
CA ASN A 859 -4.18 -3.74 -41.76
C ASN A 859 -5.30 -4.79 -41.88
N HIS A 860 -4.97 -6.09 -41.77
CA HIS A 860 -5.83 -7.16 -42.26
C HIS A 860 -6.34 -8.13 -41.18
N ASP A 861 -5.78 -8.16 -39.96
CA ASP A 861 -6.26 -9.10 -38.95
C ASP A 861 -7.75 -8.88 -38.63
N THR A 862 -8.43 -9.99 -38.36
CA THR A 862 -9.84 -10.01 -37.95
C THR A 862 -9.99 -9.66 -36.48
N ASP A 863 -8.95 -9.86 -35.67
CA ASP A 863 -8.93 -9.48 -34.27
C ASP A 863 -8.48 -8.01 -34.10
N GLY A 864 -9.37 -7.16 -33.59
CA GLY A 864 -9.11 -5.73 -33.40
C GLY A 864 -8.01 -5.44 -32.38
N PHE A 865 -7.84 -6.29 -31.36
CA PHE A 865 -6.75 -6.15 -30.39
C PHE A 865 -5.40 -6.45 -31.05
N VAL A 866 -5.29 -7.50 -31.87
CA VAL A 866 -4.03 -7.83 -32.58
C VAL A 866 -3.68 -6.78 -33.62
N LYS A 867 -4.67 -6.16 -34.29
CA LYS A 867 -4.43 -4.98 -35.14
C LYS A 867 -3.72 -3.87 -34.37
N TRP A 868 -4.24 -3.54 -33.20
CA TRP A 868 -3.66 -2.52 -32.33
C TRP A 868 -2.30 -2.94 -31.79
N ASP A 869 -2.15 -4.16 -31.26
CA ASP A 869 -0.87 -4.65 -30.70
C ASP A 869 0.24 -4.65 -31.75
N SER A 870 -0.11 -4.98 -33.00
CA SER A 870 0.81 -4.93 -34.14
C SER A 870 1.18 -3.49 -34.48
N MET A 871 0.20 -2.57 -34.49
CA MET A 871 0.47 -1.14 -34.69
C MET A 871 1.36 -0.57 -33.57
N THR A 872 1.09 -0.89 -32.31
CA THR A 872 1.93 -0.51 -31.16
C THR A 872 3.33 -1.11 -31.26
N SER A 873 3.48 -2.34 -31.75
CA SER A 873 4.79 -2.94 -32.01
C SER A 873 5.57 -2.17 -33.08
N LEU A 874 4.93 -1.69 -34.14
CA LEU A 874 5.55 -0.84 -35.16
C LEU A 874 6.01 0.51 -34.56
N TRP A 875 5.21 1.13 -33.68
CA TRP A 875 5.62 2.30 -32.92
C TRP A 875 6.90 2.02 -32.12
N LEU A 876 6.90 0.96 -31.30
CA LEU A 876 8.05 0.58 -30.47
C LEU A 876 9.32 0.30 -31.29
N GLN A 877 9.20 -0.43 -32.41
CA GLN A 877 10.33 -0.69 -33.31
C GLN A 877 10.94 0.61 -33.87
N SER A 878 10.10 1.62 -34.13
CA SER A 878 10.55 2.94 -34.59
C SER A 878 11.34 3.70 -33.53
N PHE A 879 10.90 3.68 -32.27
CA PHE A 879 11.64 4.29 -31.15
C PHE A 879 12.95 3.56 -30.82
N GLU A 880 13.01 2.24 -31.03
CA GLU A 880 14.22 1.45 -30.79
C GLU A 880 15.21 1.46 -31.97
N GLY A 881 14.86 2.09 -33.10
CA GLY A 881 15.71 2.11 -34.30
C GLY A 881 15.94 0.72 -34.90
N LYS A 882 14.93 -0.16 -34.84
CA LYS A 882 14.94 -1.53 -35.38
C LYS A 882 14.61 -1.52 -36.88
N GLU A 883 13.78 -2.46 -37.35
CA GLU A 883 13.45 -2.61 -38.78
C GLU A 883 12.59 -1.47 -39.34
N VAL A 884 11.80 -0.79 -38.50
CA VAL A 884 10.93 0.31 -38.90
C VAL A 884 11.61 1.63 -38.55
N ASP A 885 11.92 2.45 -39.56
CA ASP A 885 12.34 3.83 -39.33
C ASP A 885 11.13 4.78 -39.16
N HIS A 886 11.40 6.02 -38.74
CA HIS A 886 10.34 7.01 -38.53
C HIS A 886 9.56 7.34 -39.81
N GLY A 887 10.23 7.36 -40.98
CA GLY A 887 9.57 7.66 -42.26
C GLY A 887 8.55 6.58 -42.65
N SER A 888 8.96 5.31 -42.52
CA SER A 888 8.12 4.15 -42.79
C SER A 888 6.91 4.09 -41.85
N LEU A 889 7.12 4.40 -40.57
CA LEU A 889 6.03 4.50 -39.60
C LEU A 889 5.02 5.60 -39.97
N ILE A 890 5.50 6.78 -40.39
CA ILE A 890 4.64 7.88 -40.84
C ILE A 890 3.76 7.43 -42.02
N ASP A 891 4.36 6.76 -43.02
CA ASP A 891 3.62 6.25 -44.18
C ASP A 891 2.58 5.18 -43.79
N ILE A 892 2.89 4.31 -42.82
CA ILE A 892 1.94 3.31 -42.30
C ILE A 892 0.75 4.01 -41.62
N VAL A 893 1.00 4.99 -40.74
CA VAL A 893 -0.07 5.77 -40.09
C VAL A 893 -0.91 6.50 -41.13
N GLY A 894 -0.29 7.08 -42.16
CA GLY A 894 -0.98 7.68 -43.29
C GLY A 894 -1.88 6.71 -44.04
N GLY A 895 -1.39 5.49 -44.30
CA GLY A 895 -2.17 4.43 -44.94
C GLY A 895 -3.38 3.98 -44.11
N ILE A 896 -3.25 3.90 -42.79
CA ILE A 896 -4.39 3.63 -41.89
C ILE A 896 -5.38 4.80 -41.91
N ALA A 897 -4.89 6.04 -41.97
CA ALA A 897 -5.76 7.22 -42.06
C ALA A 897 -6.55 7.26 -43.37
N GLU A 898 -5.93 6.88 -44.49
CA GLU A 898 -6.60 6.73 -45.79
C GLU A 898 -7.66 5.62 -45.75
N GLN A 899 -7.39 4.50 -45.07
CA GLN A 899 -8.42 3.47 -44.86
C GLN A 899 -9.57 3.97 -43.97
N ALA A 900 -9.27 4.75 -42.94
CA ALA A 900 -10.27 5.34 -42.06
C ALA A 900 -11.22 6.31 -42.80
N LEU A 901 -10.77 6.96 -43.89
CA LEU A 901 -11.65 7.73 -44.77
C LEU A 901 -12.75 6.86 -45.38
N HIS A 902 -12.51 5.56 -45.59
CA HIS A 902 -13.45 4.63 -46.19
C HIS A 902 -14.11 3.69 -45.17
N ALA A 903 -13.86 3.87 -43.87
CA ALA A 903 -14.47 3.08 -42.82
C ALA A 903 -16.02 3.22 -42.86
N PRO A 904 -16.77 2.12 -42.67
CA PRO A 904 -18.22 2.15 -42.63
C PRO A 904 -18.73 3.04 -41.47
N GLU A 905 -19.99 3.48 -41.57
CA GLU A 905 -20.68 4.18 -40.48
C GLU A 905 -21.11 3.20 -39.38
N ASP A 906 -20.09 2.67 -38.69
CA ASP A 906 -20.18 1.66 -37.63
C ASP A 906 -19.30 2.09 -36.44
N ALA A 907 -19.80 1.90 -35.22
CA ALA A 907 -19.15 2.37 -33.99
C ALA A 907 -17.81 1.64 -33.74
N GLU A 908 -17.82 0.30 -33.84
CA GLU A 908 -16.65 -0.55 -33.61
C GLU A 908 -15.52 -0.20 -34.59
N GLN A 909 -15.81 -0.18 -35.89
CA GLN A 909 -14.79 0.05 -36.91
C GLN A 909 -14.19 1.46 -36.84
N LYS A 910 -15.01 2.49 -36.62
CA LYS A 910 -14.52 3.87 -36.52
C LYS A 910 -13.72 4.11 -35.24
N MET A 911 -14.18 3.58 -34.11
CA MET A 911 -13.47 3.74 -32.85
C MET A 911 -12.13 3.00 -32.91
N LEU A 912 -12.12 1.76 -33.44
CA LEU A 912 -10.87 1.03 -33.66
C LEU A 912 -9.92 1.81 -34.58
N ALA A 913 -10.40 2.39 -35.68
CA ALA A 913 -9.58 3.22 -36.55
C ALA A 913 -8.98 4.43 -35.81
N ALA A 914 -9.75 5.14 -34.97
CA ALA A 914 -9.23 6.21 -34.13
C ALA A 914 -8.14 5.72 -33.15
N THR A 915 -8.33 4.54 -32.58
CA THR A 915 -7.38 3.91 -31.65
C THR A 915 -6.09 3.49 -32.37
N LEU A 916 -6.16 2.93 -33.60
CA LEU A 916 -4.98 2.59 -34.40
C LEU A 916 -4.15 3.82 -34.81
N LEU A 917 -4.81 4.96 -35.02
CA LEU A 917 -4.18 6.25 -35.31
C LEU A 917 -3.62 6.95 -34.07
N THR A 918 -3.73 6.34 -32.89
CA THR A 918 -3.23 6.90 -31.64
C THR A 918 -1.78 6.50 -31.39
N MET A 919 -0.90 7.49 -31.34
CA MET A 919 0.46 7.30 -30.83
C MET A 919 0.42 6.86 -29.36
N PRO A 920 1.20 5.83 -28.95
CA PRO A 920 1.29 5.43 -27.56
C PRO A 920 1.74 6.56 -26.64
N GLU A 921 1.19 6.61 -25.43
CA GLU A 921 1.58 7.61 -24.44
C GLU A 921 2.99 7.37 -23.89
N ALA A 922 3.62 8.43 -23.38
CA ALA A 922 5.00 8.37 -22.90
C ALA A 922 5.20 7.34 -21.77
N ASN A 923 4.28 7.22 -20.81
CA ASN A 923 4.36 6.20 -19.76
C ASN A 923 4.37 4.77 -20.35
N TYR A 924 3.56 4.51 -21.37
CA TYR A 924 3.58 3.22 -22.05
C TYR A 924 4.95 2.97 -22.69
N LEU A 925 5.49 3.96 -23.41
CA LEU A 925 6.83 3.88 -24.00
C LEU A 925 7.92 3.66 -22.94
N PHE A 926 7.86 4.36 -21.80
CA PHE A 926 8.83 4.21 -20.71
C PHE A 926 8.86 2.79 -20.15
N GLU A 927 7.71 2.12 -20.07
CA GLU A 927 7.60 0.75 -19.56
C GLU A 927 7.97 -0.30 -20.61
N GLN A 928 7.66 -0.08 -21.90
CA GLN A 928 7.84 -1.09 -22.94
C GLN A 928 9.21 -1.04 -23.64
N LEU A 929 9.89 0.12 -23.69
CA LEU A 929 11.18 0.22 -24.35
C LEU A 929 12.27 -0.54 -23.58
N SER A 930 13.10 -1.28 -24.32
CA SER A 930 14.20 -2.06 -23.75
C SER A 930 15.27 -1.18 -23.10
N THR A 931 15.57 -0.03 -23.71
CA THR A 931 16.43 1.02 -23.17
C THR A 931 15.66 2.34 -23.08
N LEU A 932 15.64 2.95 -21.89
CA LEU A 932 14.92 4.21 -21.66
C LEU A 932 15.89 5.40 -21.64
N ASP A 933 15.78 6.26 -22.66
CA ASP A 933 16.27 7.64 -22.64
C ASP A 933 15.05 8.56 -22.66
N VAL A 934 14.74 9.16 -21.51
CA VAL A 934 13.53 9.97 -21.33
C VAL A 934 13.49 11.15 -22.29
N ASP A 935 14.59 11.88 -22.41
CA ASP A 935 14.64 13.11 -23.21
C ASP A 935 14.57 12.78 -24.71
N HIS A 936 15.20 11.68 -25.13
CA HIS A 936 15.07 11.18 -26.50
C HIS A 936 13.64 10.74 -26.82
N VAL A 937 12.99 9.95 -25.96
CA VAL A 937 11.62 9.48 -26.20
C VAL A 937 10.65 10.65 -26.32
N LEU A 938 10.75 11.63 -25.43
CA LEU A 938 9.88 12.81 -25.45
C LEU A 938 10.11 13.67 -26.70
N SER A 939 11.37 14.00 -27.01
CA SER A 939 11.68 14.82 -28.20
C SER A 939 11.35 14.13 -29.53
N THR A 940 11.53 12.80 -29.61
CA THR A 940 11.14 12.00 -30.78
C THR A 940 9.62 11.92 -30.91
N SER A 941 8.89 11.80 -29.79
CA SER A 941 7.42 11.82 -29.80
C SER A 941 6.88 13.13 -30.38
N ASP A 942 7.41 14.27 -29.94
CA ASP A 942 7.01 15.59 -30.47
C ASP A 942 7.30 15.71 -31.97
N GLN A 943 8.47 15.25 -32.42
CA GLN A 943 8.86 15.28 -33.83
C GLN A 943 8.00 14.36 -34.71
N LEU A 944 7.73 13.13 -34.26
CA LEU A 944 6.86 12.20 -34.97
C LEU A 944 5.45 12.75 -35.08
N TYR A 945 4.90 13.29 -33.99
CA TYR A 945 3.57 13.88 -33.97
C TYR A 945 3.44 15.02 -34.99
N ALA A 946 4.45 15.91 -35.06
CA ALA A 946 4.49 17.00 -36.03
C ALA A 946 4.68 16.52 -37.48
N SER A 947 5.56 15.54 -37.70
CA SER A 947 5.84 14.98 -39.04
C SER A 947 4.62 14.26 -39.63
N ILE A 948 3.90 13.48 -38.82
CA ILE A 948 2.66 12.80 -39.22
C ILE A 948 1.62 13.81 -39.68
N GLY A 949 1.43 14.89 -38.93
CA GLY A 949 0.52 15.97 -39.30
C GLY A 949 0.89 16.64 -40.63
N THR A 950 2.18 16.80 -40.91
CA THR A 950 2.68 17.50 -42.09
C THR A 950 2.65 16.65 -43.36
N GLN A 951 3.06 15.38 -43.30
CA GLN A 951 3.23 14.51 -44.48
C GLN A 951 1.90 14.08 -45.11
N HIS A 952 0.85 13.91 -44.30
CA HIS A 952 -0.50 13.51 -44.75
C HIS A 952 -1.55 14.61 -44.54
N LYS A 953 -1.15 15.90 -44.64
CA LYS A 953 -1.99 17.07 -44.36
C LYS A 953 -3.40 17.00 -44.99
N ALA A 954 -3.50 16.62 -46.26
CA ALA A 954 -4.78 16.56 -46.97
C ALA A 954 -5.71 15.47 -46.40
N THR A 955 -5.16 14.29 -46.10
CA THR A 955 -5.89 13.17 -45.49
C THR A 955 -6.44 13.56 -44.12
N TRP A 956 -5.65 14.24 -43.29
CA TRP A 956 -6.10 14.69 -41.97
C TRP A 956 -7.23 15.72 -42.05
N LEU A 957 -7.14 16.67 -42.98
CA LEU A 957 -8.21 17.64 -43.19
C LEU A 957 -9.51 16.95 -43.63
N GLU A 958 -9.44 16.06 -44.61
CA GLU A 958 -10.60 15.33 -45.11
C GLU A 958 -11.23 14.44 -44.03
N LEU A 959 -10.41 13.76 -43.22
CA LEU A 959 -10.88 12.90 -42.14
C LEU A 959 -11.56 13.72 -41.03
N PHE A 960 -11.01 14.89 -40.71
CA PHE A 960 -11.61 15.86 -39.79
C PHE A 960 -12.96 16.35 -40.32
N GLU A 961 -13.01 16.87 -41.55
CA GLU A 961 -14.23 17.43 -42.14
C GLU A 961 -15.33 16.37 -42.28
N LYS A 962 -14.98 15.14 -42.66
CA LYS A 962 -15.94 14.05 -42.85
C LYS A 962 -16.58 13.56 -41.55
N ASN A 963 -15.82 13.52 -40.46
CA ASN A 963 -16.30 12.99 -39.19
C ASN A 963 -16.77 14.08 -38.22
N THR A 964 -16.50 15.36 -38.51
CA THR A 964 -17.08 16.48 -37.76
C THR A 964 -18.60 16.49 -37.99
N ALA A 965 -19.36 16.22 -36.94
CA ALA A 965 -20.80 16.06 -37.04
C ALA A 965 -21.49 17.39 -37.38
N SER A 966 -22.47 17.36 -38.29
CA SER A 966 -23.36 18.48 -38.61
C SER A 966 -24.69 18.46 -37.83
N GLY A 967 -24.91 17.43 -37.01
CA GLY A 967 -26.10 17.22 -36.20
C GLY A 967 -25.87 17.47 -34.71
N PRO A 968 -26.92 17.35 -33.86
CA PRO A 968 -26.80 17.57 -32.42
C PRO A 968 -25.91 16.51 -31.76
N TYR A 969 -25.21 16.89 -30.69
CA TYR A 969 -24.44 15.97 -29.86
C TYR A 969 -25.26 14.77 -29.40
N GLN A 970 -24.68 13.58 -29.48
CA GLN A 970 -25.20 12.32 -28.93
C GLN A 970 -24.05 11.58 -28.20
N PRO A 971 -24.25 11.16 -26.94
CA PRO A 971 -23.32 10.33 -26.20
C PRO A 971 -23.58 8.83 -26.46
N ASP A 972 -23.63 8.44 -27.73
CA ASP A 972 -23.75 7.04 -28.17
C ASP A 972 -22.47 6.58 -28.89
N GLY A 973 -22.30 5.26 -29.03
CA GLY A 973 -21.06 4.67 -29.54
C GLY A 973 -20.64 5.19 -30.92
N LEU A 974 -21.58 5.41 -31.86
CA LEU A 974 -21.25 5.95 -33.19
C LEU A 974 -20.89 7.44 -33.14
N GLY A 975 -21.61 8.25 -32.34
CA GLY A 975 -21.32 9.65 -32.13
C GLY A 975 -19.94 9.86 -31.50
N MET A 976 -19.61 9.06 -30.49
CA MET A 976 -18.30 9.04 -29.83
C MET A 976 -17.20 8.63 -30.81
N ALA A 977 -17.40 7.57 -31.60
CA ALA A 977 -16.42 7.10 -32.59
C ALA A 977 -16.12 8.14 -33.68
N ARG A 978 -17.15 8.86 -34.16
CA ARG A 978 -16.95 9.98 -35.11
C ARG A 978 -16.14 11.11 -34.49
N ARG A 979 -16.45 11.52 -33.26
CA ARG A 979 -15.70 12.57 -32.55
C ARG A 979 -14.27 12.14 -32.26
N ALA A 980 -14.03 10.88 -31.89
CA ALA A 980 -12.68 10.35 -31.66
C ALA A 980 -11.82 10.46 -32.93
N LEU A 981 -12.34 10.05 -34.09
CA LEU A 981 -11.67 10.22 -35.39
C LEU A 981 -11.48 11.69 -35.77
N ALA A 982 -12.52 12.52 -35.62
CA ALA A 982 -12.45 13.94 -35.95
C ALA A 982 -11.40 14.66 -35.08
N ASN A 983 -11.39 14.42 -33.76
CA ASN A 983 -10.46 15.06 -32.83
C ASN A 983 -9.02 14.57 -33.00
N ARG A 984 -8.82 13.30 -33.38
CA ARG A 984 -7.51 12.77 -33.76
C ARG A 984 -6.99 13.47 -35.02
N ALA A 985 -7.83 13.57 -36.05
CA ALA A 985 -7.50 14.23 -37.31
C ALA A 985 -7.26 15.74 -37.12
N PHE A 986 -8.10 16.41 -36.32
CA PHE A 986 -7.95 17.81 -35.93
C PHE A 986 -6.58 18.08 -35.30
N SER A 987 -6.17 17.22 -34.36
CA SER A 987 -4.92 17.40 -33.62
C SER A 987 -3.69 17.21 -34.51
N TYR A 988 -3.70 16.24 -35.44
CA TYR A 988 -2.64 16.08 -36.44
C TYR A 988 -2.63 17.20 -37.49
N TYR A 989 -3.80 17.58 -38.02
CA TYR A 989 -3.89 18.66 -38.99
C TYR A 989 -3.38 19.98 -38.42
N ALA A 990 -3.69 20.29 -37.15
CA ALA A 990 -3.20 21.48 -36.47
C ALA A 990 -1.67 21.59 -36.46
N GLN A 991 -0.93 20.47 -36.35
CA GLN A 991 0.54 20.47 -36.40
C GLN A 991 1.12 20.95 -37.74
N SER A 992 0.34 20.85 -38.82
CA SER A 992 0.72 21.30 -40.15
C SER A 992 0.48 22.80 -40.39
N LEU A 993 -0.08 23.50 -39.40
CA LEU A 993 -0.45 24.92 -39.46
C LEU A 993 0.47 25.77 -38.57
N GLU A 994 0.59 27.05 -38.90
CA GLU A 994 1.37 28.03 -38.11
C GLU A 994 0.71 29.42 -38.14
N GLY A 995 1.12 30.29 -37.22
CA GLY A 995 0.69 31.70 -37.23
C GLY A 995 -0.82 31.88 -37.14
N ASP A 996 -1.35 32.78 -37.97
CA ASP A 996 -2.77 33.14 -37.99
C ASP A 996 -3.66 31.98 -38.46
N GLU A 997 -3.20 31.14 -39.39
CA GLU A 997 -3.96 29.97 -39.90
C GLU A 997 -4.24 28.96 -38.77
N LEU A 998 -3.22 28.67 -37.95
CA LEU A 998 -3.37 27.83 -36.77
C LEU A 998 -4.32 28.45 -35.74
N ALA A 999 -4.17 29.74 -35.47
CA ALA A 999 -5.00 30.44 -34.50
C ALA A 999 -6.47 30.44 -34.93
N GLU A 1000 -6.78 30.74 -36.19
CA GLU A 1000 -8.14 30.71 -36.75
C GLU A 1000 -8.73 29.30 -36.73
N PHE A 1001 -7.95 28.28 -37.08
CA PHE A 1001 -8.42 26.88 -37.07
C PHE A 1001 -8.81 26.42 -35.66
N VAL A 1002 -7.92 26.63 -34.67
CA VAL A 1002 -8.14 26.17 -33.29
C VAL A 1002 -9.26 26.96 -32.61
N THR A 1003 -9.27 28.29 -32.75
CA THR A 1003 -10.30 29.14 -32.13
C THR A 1003 -11.65 28.99 -32.82
N GLY A 1004 -11.65 28.75 -34.14
CA GLY A 1004 -12.83 28.47 -34.93
C GLY A 1004 -13.51 27.18 -34.46
N TYR A 1005 -12.76 26.09 -34.32
CA TYR A 1005 -13.30 24.84 -33.82
C TYR A 1005 -13.83 24.98 -32.39
N PHE A 1006 -13.06 25.59 -31.47
CA PHE A 1006 -13.48 25.87 -30.10
C PHE A 1006 -14.81 26.63 -29.99
N SER A 1007 -15.04 27.59 -30.89
CA SER A 1007 -16.24 28.45 -30.86
C SER A 1007 -17.47 27.83 -31.53
N GLN A 1008 -17.29 26.89 -32.46
CA GLN A 1008 -18.38 26.31 -33.25
C GLN A 1008 -19.02 25.08 -32.60
N VAL A 1009 -18.26 24.32 -31.81
CA VAL A 1009 -18.71 23.05 -31.24
C VAL A 1009 -19.67 23.25 -30.07
N ASP A 1010 -20.59 22.30 -29.89
CA ASP A 1010 -21.71 22.39 -28.94
C ASP A 1010 -21.61 21.41 -27.75
N ASN A 1011 -20.43 20.80 -27.55
CA ASN A 1011 -20.17 19.80 -26.51
C ASN A 1011 -18.75 19.93 -25.92
N LEU A 1012 -18.52 19.35 -24.74
CA LEU A 1012 -17.25 19.47 -24.02
C LEU A 1012 -16.12 18.64 -24.65
N THR A 1013 -16.41 17.48 -25.24
CA THR A 1013 -15.38 16.60 -25.85
C THR A 1013 -14.58 17.36 -26.90
N ASP A 1014 -15.26 18.02 -27.82
CA ASP A 1014 -14.63 18.74 -28.92
C ASP A 1014 -13.98 20.05 -28.44
N ARG A 1015 -14.60 20.76 -27.48
CA ARG A 1015 -13.99 21.95 -26.85
C ARG A 1015 -12.70 21.62 -26.13
N ARG A 1016 -12.66 20.50 -25.41
CA ARG A 1016 -11.46 19.99 -24.75
C ARG A 1016 -10.39 19.65 -25.78
N ALA A 1017 -10.74 19.05 -26.93
CA ALA A 1017 -9.78 18.77 -27.99
C ALA A 1017 -9.12 20.06 -28.50
N ALA A 1018 -9.90 21.11 -28.77
CA ALA A 1018 -9.39 22.42 -29.16
C ALA A 1018 -8.48 23.04 -28.08
N LEU A 1019 -8.89 23.02 -26.81
CA LEU A 1019 -8.09 23.52 -25.70
C LEU A 1019 -6.80 22.72 -25.48
N SER A 1020 -6.84 21.40 -25.62
CA SER A 1020 -5.69 20.52 -25.50
C SER A 1020 -4.62 20.88 -26.53
N VAL A 1021 -5.02 21.13 -27.79
CA VAL A 1021 -4.11 21.66 -28.81
C VAL A 1021 -3.60 23.04 -28.40
N ALA A 1022 -4.47 23.94 -27.94
CA ALA A 1022 -4.08 25.31 -27.59
C ALA A 1022 -3.01 25.36 -26.49
N VAL A 1023 -3.11 24.51 -25.46
CA VAL A 1023 -2.17 24.48 -24.34
C VAL A 1023 -0.88 23.71 -24.64
N ARG A 1024 -0.84 22.88 -25.69
CA ARG A 1024 0.34 22.06 -26.04
C ARG A 1024 1.11 22.57 -27.25
N HIS A 1025 0.45 23.27 -28.19
CA HIS A 1025 1.07 23.66 -29.46
C HIS A 1025 2.01 24.86 -29.28
N GLU A 1026 3.31 24.65 -29.47
CA GLU A 1026 4.35 25.69 -29.24
C GLU A 1026 4.21 26.89 -30.17
N LYS A 1027 3.80 26.64 -31.42
CA LYS A 1027 3.65 27.69 -32.46
C LYS A 1027 2.36 28.52 -32.31
N LEU A 1028 1.46 28.17 -31.40
CA LEU A 1028 0.29 29.00 -31.10
C LEU A 1028 0.70 30.16 -30.18
N ALA A 1029 0.31 31.39 -30.56
CA ALA A 1029 0.62 32.58 -29.79
C ALA A 1029 0.11 32.48 -28.34
N ALA A 1030 0.95 32.83 -27.37
CA ALA A 1030 0.61 32.79 -25.95
C ALA A 1030 -0.63 33.63 -25.61
N SER A 1031 -0.84 34.77 -26.29
CA SER A 1031 -2.03 35.60 -26.13
C SER A 1031 -3.33 34.89 -26.51
N VAL A 1032 -3.31 34.09 -27.59
CA VAL A 1032 -4.47 33.29 -28.03
C VAL A 1032 -4.76 32.21 -27.00
N ARG A 1033 -3.72 31.50 -26.55
CA ARG A 1033 -3.84 30.47 -25.51
C ARG A 1033 -4.43 31.02 -24.21
N SER A 1034 -3.86 32.12 -23.70
CA SER A 1034 -4.36 32.77 -22.47
C SER A 1034 -5.82 33.19 -22.62
N LYS A 1035 -6.20 33.75 -23.77
CA LYS A 1035 -7.58 34.16 -24.03
C LYS A 1035 -8.55 32.98 -24.05
N MET A 1036 -8.19 31.87 -24.70
CA MET A 1036 -9.03 30.66 -24.71
C MET A 1036 -9.21 30.06 -23.31
N LEU A 1037 -8.13 30.02 -22.50
CA LEU A 1037 -8.21 29.55 -21.11
C LEU A 1037 -9.08 30.47 -20.24
N GLU A 1038 -8.97 31.78 -20.41
CA GLU A 1038 -9.79 32.78 -19.71
C GLU A 1038 -11.26 32.70 -20.11
N ASP A 1039 -11.55 32.56 -21.42
CA ASP A 1039 -12.91 32.42 -21.93
C ASP A 1039 -13.56 31.15 -21.41
N PHE A 1040 -12.82 30.03 -21.42
CA PHE A 1040 -13.31 28.77 -20.89
C PHE A 1040 -13.59 28.85 -19.39
N TYR A 1041 -12.65 29.41 -18.61
CA TYR A 1041 -12.84 29.61 -17.17
C TYR A 1041 -14.05 30.51 -16.89
N THR A 1042 -14.19 31.62 -17.60
CA THR A 1042 -15.31 32.55 -17.42
C THR A 1042 -16.66 31.89 -17.69
N ALA A 1043 -16.73 31.03 -18.72
CA ALA A 1043 -17.95 30.30 -19.07
C ALA A 1043 -18.32 29.24 -18.02
N TRP A 1044 -17.34 28.56 -17.42
CA TRP A 1044 -17.58 27.34 -16.63
C TRP A 1044 -17.09 27.38 -15.18
N GLN A 1045 -16.70 28.53 -14.64
CA GLN A 1045 -16.24 28.67 -13.23
C GLN A 1045 -17.24 28.20 -12.16
N ALA A 1046 -18.53 28.05 -12.52
CA ALA A 1046 -19.54 27.50 -11.63
C ALA A 1046 -19.62 25.96 -11.67
N GLU A 1047 -19.04 25.31 -12.69
CA GLU A 1047 -19.11 23.87 -12.91
C GLU A 1047 -17.84 23.20 -12.38
N ALA A 1048 -17.91 22.63 -11.18
CA ALA A 1048 -16.76 22.13 -10.45
C ALA A 1048 -15.88 21.17 -11.29
N LEU A 1049 -16.46 20.13 -11.87
CA LEU A 1049 -15.73 19.11 -12.63
C LEU A 1049 -15.10 19.67 -13.92
N VAL A 1050 -15.74 20.67 -14.54
CA VAL A 1050 -15.21 21.35 -15.73
C VAL A 1050 -13.97 22.16 -15.39
N ILE A 1051 -13.94 22.76 -14.20
CA ILE A 1051 -12.76 23.47 -13.68
C ILE A 1051 -11.64 22.50 -13.31
N ASP A 1052 -11.94 21.28 -12.86
CA ASP A 1052 -10.91 20.25 -12.68
C ASP A 1052 -10.27 19.85 -14.01
N MET A 1053 -11.08 19.71 -15.07
CA MET A 1053 -10.55 19.49 -16.41
C MET A 1053 -9.67 20.67 -16.87
N TRP A 1054 -10.08 21.92 -16.58
CA TRP A 1054 -9.30 23.11 -16.92
C TRP A 1054 -7.94 23.18 -16.18
N PHE A 1055 -7.89 22.82 -14.90
CA PHE A 1055 -6.64 22.66 -14.16
C PHE A 1055 -5.78 21.54 -14.77
N SER A 1056 -6.39 20.38 -15.05
CA SER A 1056 -5.70 19.21 -15.60
C SER A 1056 -5.05 19.50 -16.95
N LEU A 1057 -5.75 20.19 -17.86
CA LEU A 1057 -5.23 20.57 -19.18
C LEU A 1057 -3.99 21.47 -19.08
N GLN A 1058 -3.94 22.37 -18.09
CA GLN A 1058 -2.78 23.20 -17.85
C GLN A 1058 -1.66 22.43 -17.14
N ALA A 1059 -2.00 21.56 -16.19
CA ALA A 1059 -1.04 20.75 -15.44
C ALA A 1059 -0.29 19.76 -16.33
N GLN A 1060 -0.97 19.18 -17.33
CA GLN A 1060 -0.40 18.24 -18.31
C GLN A 1060 0.38 18.92 -19.45
N SER A 1061 0.37 20.25 -19.56
CA SER A 1061 0.97 20.94 -20.69
C SER A 1061 2.51 20.97 -20.57
N PRO A 1062 3.26 20.61 -21.64
CA PRO A 1062 4.72 20.76 -21.65
C PRO A 1062 5.15 22.24 -21.60
N LEU A 1063 4.23 23.16 -21.90
CA LEU A 1063 4.46 24.61 -21.89
C LEU A 1063 4.31 25.24 -20.50
N SER A 1064 3.66 24.54 -19.56
CA SER A 1064 3.53 25.00 -18.17
C SER A 1064 4.84 24.80 -17.42
N THR A 1065 5.36 25.86 -16.82
CA THR A 1065 6.54 25.79 -15.93
C THR A 1065 6.11 25.43 -14.51
N ILE A 1066 7.06 25.03 -13.65
CA ILE A 1066 6.79 24.81 -12.22
C ILE A 1066 6.19 26.06 -11.55
N ASN A 1067 6.61 27.26 -11.98
CA ASN A 1067 6.05 28.51 -11.47
C ASN A 1067 4.57 28.70 -11.87
N ASP A 1068 4.19 28.29 -13.08
CA ASP A 1068 2.80 28.34 -13.54
C ASP A 1068 1.95 27.35 -12.75
N LEU A 1069 2.45 26.14 -12.49
CA LEU A 1069 1.79 25.14 -11.64
C LEU A 1069 1.60 25.65 -10.20
N GLN A 1070 2.62 26.27 -9.62
CA GLN A 1070 2.51 26.94 -8.32
C GLN A 1070 1.56 28.15 -8.32
N ALA A 1071 1.33 28.79 -9.47
CA ALA A 1071 0.32 29.83 -9.59
C ALA A 1071 -1.09 29.22 -9.63
N LEU A 1072 -1.27 28.07 -10.30
CA LEU A 1072 -2.54 27.34 -10.32
C LEU A 1072 -2.94 26.86 -8.92
N THR A 1073 -2.00 26.41 -8.08
CA THR A 1073 -2.30 26.01 -6.69
C THR A 1073 -2.67 27.19 -5.77
N ARG A 1074 -2.50 28.43 -6.23
CA ARG A 1074 -2.95 29.65 -5.54
C ARG A 1074 -4.22 30.24 -6.15
N HIS A 1075 -4.77 29.60 -7.18
CA HIS A 1075 -5.98 30.05 -7.83
C HIS A 1075 -7.18 29.96 -6.87
N PRO A 1076 -8.10 30.94 -6.83
CA PRO A 1076 -9.21 30.95 -5.86
C PRO A 1076 -10.14 29.71 -5.93
N ALA A 1077 -10.19 29.05 -7.08
CA ALA A 1077 -10.98 27.82 -7.28
C ALA A 1077 -10.25 26.53 -6.89
N PHE A 1078 -9.00 26.61 -6.40
CA PHE A 1078 -8.23 25.45 -5.96
C PHE A 1078 -8.29 25.32 -4.44
N ASP A 1079 -8.70 24.16 -3.96
CA ASP A 1079 -8.65 23.76 -2.55
C ASP A 1079 -8.02 22.37 -2.43
N VAL A 1080 -6.86 22.28 -1.76
CA VAL A 1080 -6.13 21.02 -1.57
C VAL A 1080 -6.91 19.98 -0.74
N LYS A 1081 -7.87 20.41 0.07
CA LYS A 1081 -8.69 19.51 0.88
C LYS A 1081 -9.69 18.70 0.06
N ASN A 1082 -10.10 19.21 -1.10
CA ASN A 1082 -10.95 18.48 -2.02
C ASN A 1082 -10.10 17.51 -2.86
N PRO A 1083 -10.34 16.18 -2.78
CA PRO A 1083 -9.53 15.20 -3.50
C PRO A 1083 -9.52 15.39 -5.02
N ASN A 1084 -10.64 15.80 -5.63
CA ASN A 1084 -10.72 16.03 -7.07
C ASN A 1084 -9.85 17.22 -7.50
N ARG A 1085 -9.84 18.31 -6.71
CA ARG A 1085 -8.96 19.47 -6.93
C ARG A 1085 -7.49 19.11 -6.81
N ALA A 1086 -7.11 18.42 -5.74
CA ALA A 1086 -5.73 18.00 -5.55
C ALA A 1086 -5.23 17.14 -6.72
N ARG A 1087 -6.05 16.19 -7.21
CA ARG A 1087 -5.74 15.36 -8.39
C ARG A 1087 -5.61 16.18 -9.67
N SER A 1088 -6.49 17.16 -9.88
CA SER A 1088 -6.53 17.93 -11.13
C SER A 1088 -5.29 18.78 -11.39
N ILE A 1089 -4.46 19.04 -10.36
CA ILE A 1089 -3.13 19.63 -10.54
C ILE A 1089 -2.03 18.59 -10.32
N TYR A 1090 -1.91 18.02 -9.12
CA TYR A 1090 -0.72 17.26 -8.75
C TYR A 1090 -0.65 15.89 -9.41
N SER A 1091 -1.76 15.14 -9.44
CA SER A 1091 -1.81 13.85 -10.13
C SER A 1091 -1.71 14.05 -11.65
N ALA A 1092 -2.43 15.02 -12.21
CA ALA A 1092 -2.36 15.34 -13.64
C ALA A 1092 -0.93 15.71 -14.07
N PHE A 1093 -0.22 16.51 -13.27
CA PHE A 1093 1.19 16.82 -13.50
C PHE A 1093 2.08 15.57 -13.43
N GLY A 1094 1.96 14.78 -12.35
CA GLY A 1094 2.79 13.60 -12.11
C GLY A 1094 2.57 12.45 -13.09
N MET A 1095 1.40 12.40 -13.73
CA MET A 1095 1.07 11.34 -14.68
C MET A 1095 1.34 11.73 -16.14
N TYR A 1096 1.20 13.02 -16.51
CA TYR A 1096 1.15 13.40 -17.92
C TYR A 1096 2.17 14.48 -18.35
N ASN A 1097 2.78 15.22 -17.41
CA ASN A 1097 3.74 16.28 -17.76
C ASN A 1097 5.20 15.83 -17.64
N HIS A 1098 5.57 14.82 -18.43
CA HIS A 1098 6.88 14.18 -18.35
C HIS A 1098 8.06 15.11 -18.64
N HIS A 1099 7.88 16.12 -19.51
CA HIS A 1099 8.91 17.11 -19.81
C HIS A 1099 9.34 17.91 -18.57
N ARG A 1100 8.40 18.16 -17.64
CA ARG A 1100 8.63 18.96 -16.44
C ARG A 1100 8.85 18.10 -15.22
N LEU A 1101 8.15 16.98 -15.10
CA LEU A 1101 8.33 16.02 -14.01
C LEU A 1101 9.76 15.48 -13.98
N HIS A 1102 10.26 15.03 -15.14
CA HIS A 1102 11.56 14.40 -15.28
C HIS A 1102 12.67 15.39 -15.68
N ALA A 1103 12.50 16.68 -15.43
CA ALA A 1103 13.57 17.66 -15.66
C ALA A 1103 14.77 17.36 -14.74
N LEU A 1104 15.99 17.46 -15.30
CA LEU A 1104 17.23 17.13 -14.57
C LEU A 1104 17.56 18.10 -13.44
N ASP A 1105 16.89 19.24 -13.35
CA ASP A 1105 17.01 20.15 -12.20
C ASP A 1105 16.28 19.64 -10.94
N GLY A 1106 15.51 18.54 -11.07
CA GLY A 1106 14.76 17.92 -9.97
C GLY A 1106 13.56 18.72 -9.47
N SER A 1107 13.21 19.82 -10.14
CA SER A 1107 12.13 20.73 -9.71
C SER A 1107 10.75 20.07 -9.74
N GLY A 1108 10.49 19.21 -10.73
CA GLY A 1108 9.24 18.44 -10.82
C GLY A 1108 9.06 17.44 -9.68
N TYR A 1109 10.10 16.69 -9.32
CA TYR A 1109 10.06 15.77 -8.19
C TYR A 1109 9.89 16.48 -6.86
N GLN A 1110 10.51 17.65 -6.69
CA GLN A 1110 10.32 18.49 -5.50
C GLN A 1110 8.86 18.94 -5.38
N PHE A 1111 8.28 19.47 -6.46
CA PHE A 1111 6.90 19.95 -6.48
C PHE A 1111 5.88 18.89 -6.05
N ILE A 1112 6.02 17.66 -6.56
CA ILE A 1112 5.15 16.54 -6.16
C ILE A 1112 5.43 16.09 -4.73
N ALA A 1113 6.70 15.98 -4.32
CA ALA A 1113 7.04 15.52 -2.97
C ALA A 1113 6.51 16.46 -1.87
N ASP A 1114 6.55 17.78 -2.10
CA ASP A 1114 5.99 18.76 -1.17
C ASP A 1114 4.47 18.60 -1.05
N ALA A 1115 3.78 18.41 -2.17
CA ALA A 1115 2.33 18.17 -2.18
C ALA A 1115 1.95 16.86 -1.46
N ILE A 1116 2.70 15.78 -1.69
CA ILE A 1116 2.49 14.49 -1.00
C ILE A 1116 2.62 14.67 0.52
N GLY A 1117 3.66 15.36 0.98
CA GLY A 1117 3.88 15.58 2.41
C GLY A 1117 2.78 16.41 3.08
N GLU A 1118 2.22 17.40 2.38
CA GLU A 1118 1.07 18.17 2.85
C GLU A 1118 -0.21 17.33 2.90
N ILE A 1119 -0.49 16.60 1.81
CA ILE A 1119 -1.70 15.78 1.68
C ILE A 1119 -1.69 14.60 2.65
N ASP A 1120 -0.54 14.03 2.98
CA ASP A 1120 -0.43 12.90 3.92
C ASP A 1120 -1.05 13.20 5.30
N GLN A 1121 -0.98 14.45 5.74
CA GLN A 1121 -1.57 14.89 7.01
C GLN A 1121 -3.08 15.10 6.95
N LEU A 1122 -3.63 15.29 5.74
CA LEU A 1122 -5.04 15.56 5.51
C LEU A 1122 -5.79 14.29 5.11
N ASN A 1123 -5.19 13.53 4.20
CA ASN A 1123 -5.74 12.39 3.48
C ASN A 1123 -4.61 11.41 3.06
N PRO A 1124 -4.22 10.49 3.97
CA PRO A 1124 -3.18 9.49 3.74
C PRO A 1124 -3.34 8.65 2.47
N GLN A 1125 -4.57 8.22 2.17
CA GLN A 1125 -4.86 7.41 0.99
C GLN A 1125 -4.57 8.17 -0.32
N LEU A 1126 -4.90 9.47 -0.37
CA LEU A 1126 -4.60 10.28 -1.55
C LEU A 1126 -3.09 10.48 -1.71
N ALA A 1127 -2.38 10.73 -0.61
CA ALA A 1127 -0.93 10.93 -0.61
C ALA A 1127 -0.17 9.67 -1.07
N SER A 1128 -0.57 8.49 -0.60
CA SER A 1128 0.07 7.22 -0.97
C SER A 1128 -0.06 6.95 -2.47
N ARG A 1129 -1.24 7.19 -3.06
CA ARG A 1129 -1.47 7.08 -4.52
C ARG A 1129 -0.66 8.11 -5.31
N MET A 1130 -0.59 9.34 -4.83
CA MET A 1130 0.19 10.41 -5.47
C MET A 1130 1.70 10.15 -5.47
N ALA A 1131 2.21 9.30 -4.58
CA ALA A 1131 3.63 8.93 -4.55
C ALA A 1131 4.06 8.02 -5.70
N THR A 1132 3.12 7.39 -6.42
CA THR A 1132 3.39 6.39 -7.47
C THR A 1132 4.44 6.81 -8.52
N PRO A 1133 4.44 8.04 -9.07
CA PRO A 1133 5.46 8.43 -10.04
C PRO A 1133 6.89 8.38 -9.48
N LEU A 1134 7.07 8.60 -8.17
CA LEU A 1134 8.39 8.55 -7.52
C LEU A 1134 8.84 7.12 -7.24
N THR A 1135 7.94 6.14 -7.13
CA THR A 1135 8.28 4.76 -6.77
C THR A 1135 8.93 3.98 -7.93
N ARG A 1136 8.77 4.46 -9.17
CA ARG A 1136 9.31 3.84 -10.38
C ARG A 1136 10.76 4.22 -10.69
N TRP A 1137 11.49 4.76 -9.72
CA TRP A 1137 12.83 5.33 -9.93
C TRP A 1137 13.79 4.38 -10.66
N HIS A 1138 13.72 3.07 -10.40
CA HIS A 1138 14.65 2.06 -10.95
C HIS A 1138 14.63 1.92 -12.48
N ARG A 1139 13.58 2.39 -13.18
CA ARG A 1139 13.54 2.37 -14.66
C ARG A 1139 14.29 3.51 -15.32
N TYR A 1140 14.56 4.59 -14.59
CA TYR A 1140 15.15 5.81 -15.13
C TYR A 1140 16.69 5.77 -15.08
N ASP A 1141 17.34 6.74 -15.73
CA ASP A 1141 18.79 6.91 -15.68
C ASP A 1141 19.30 7.24 -14.27
N HIS A 1142 20.60 7.06 -14.03
CA HIS A 1142 21.23 7.20 -12.72
C HIS A 1142 21.03 8.60 -12.08
N GLU A 1143 20.95 9.67 -12.87
CA GLU A 1143 20.75 11.02 -12.35
C GLU A 1143 19.32 11.18 -11.82
N ARG A 1144 18.32 10.81 -12.62
CA ARG A 1144 16.90 10.81 -12.21
C ARG A 1144 16.63 9.86 -11.05
N GLN A 1145 17.26 8.68 -11.02
CA GLN A 1145 17.21 7.77 -9.89
C GLN A 1145 17.61 8.45 -8.58
N GLY A 1146 18.74 9.16 -8.57
CA GLY A 1146 19.22 9.89 -7.40
C GLY A 1146 18.24 10.97 -6.93
N LEU A 1147 17.67 11.72 -7.87
CA LEU A 1147 16.70 12.78 -7.57
C LEU A 1147 15.40 12.24 -6.97
N MET A 1148 14.85 11.17 -7.54
CA MET A 1148 13.61 10.55 -7.06
C MET A 1148 13.80 9.88 -5.70
N LYS A 1149 14.91 9.13 -5.52
CA LYS A 1149 15.26 8.52 -4.22
C LYS A 1149 15.41 9.56 -3.12
N ALA A 1150 16.07 10.68 -3.39
CA ALA A 1150 16.24 11.74 -2.40
C ALA A 1150 14.88 12.27 -1.88
N ARG A 1151 13.85 12.33 -2.74
CA ARG A 1151 12.50 12.74 -2.32
C ARG A 1151 11.78 11.64 -1.53
N LEU A 1152 11.89 10.39 -1.93
CA LEU A 1152 11.35 9.26 -1.17
C LEU A 1152 12.00 9.17 0.22
N GLU A 1153 13.33 9.35 0.30
CA GLU A 1153 14.05 9.41 1.57
C GLU A 1153 13.56 10.58 2.42
N GLN A 1154 13.39 11.77 1.85
CA GLN A 1154 12.82 12.93 2.54
C GLN A 1154 11.44 12.61 3.15
N LEU A 1155 10.54 12.01 2.37
CA LEU A 1155 9.20 11.62 2.84
C LEU A 1155 9.28 10.58 3.98
N SER A 1156 10.13 9.56 3.83
CA SER A 1156 10.28 8.49 4.83
C SER A 1156 10.77 8.98 6.20
N HIS A 1157 11.54 10.07 6.22
CA HIS A 1157 12.07 10.68 7.45
C HIS A 1157 11.10 11.68 8.09
N SER A 1158 9.92 11.89 7.51
CA SER A 1158 8.88 12.71 8.14
C SER A 1158 8.49 12.10 9.50
N PRO A 1159 8.46 12.89 10.59
CA PRO A 1159 8.12 12.39 11.91
C PRO A 1159 6.71 11.79 11.93
N ASP A 1160 5.77 12.45 11.23
CA ASP A 1160 4.33 12.20 11.27
C ASP A 1160 3.80 11.49 10.01
N ILE A 1161 4.64 10.73 9.31
CA ILE A 1161 4.24 9.95 8.13
C ILE A 1161 3.12 8.95 8.47
N SER A 1162 2.06 8.91 7.65
CA SER A 1162 0.95 7.96 7.79
C SER A 1162 1.37 6.50 7.56
N LYS A 1163 0.55 5.53 8.01
CA LYS A 1163 0.75 4.10 7.73
C LYS A 1163 0.73 3.84 6.22
N ASP A 1164 -0.21 4.46 5.49
CA ASP A 1164 -0.38 4.36 4.04
C ASP A 1164 0.88 4.78 3.28
N LEU A 1165 1.36 6.01 3.50
CA LEU A 1165 2.52 6.55 2.80
C LEU A 1165 3.81 5.85 3.22
N PHE A 1166 3.94 5.49 4.51
CA PHE A 1166 5.12 4.78 5.00
C PHE A 1166 5.31 3.43 4.30
N GLU A 1167 4.24 2.64 4.14
CA GLU A 1167 4.32 1.35 3.45
C GLU A 1167 4.82 1.52 2.01
N ILE A 1168 4.22 2.44 1.25
CA ILE A 1168 4.58 2.69 -0.16
C ILE A 1168 6.02 3.17 -0.29
N VAL A 1169 6.43 4.17 0.50
CA VAL A 1169 7.78 4.75 0.44
C VAL A 1169 8.84 3.76 0.90
N SER A 1170 8.60 3.06 2.01
CA SER A 1170 9.58 2.12 2.58
C SER A 1170 9.81 0.91 1.68
N LYS A 1171 8.76 0.33 1.09
CA LYS A 1171 8.90 -0.76 0.11
C LYS A 1171 9.59 -0.26 -1.16
N SER A 1172 9.26 0.94 -1.64
CA SER A 1172 9.91 1.58 -2.80
C SER A 1172 11.42 1.76 -2.64
N LEU A 1173 11.88 2.21 -1.47
CA LEU A 1173 13.31 2.40 -1.18
C LEU A 1173 14.08 1.07 -1.05
N GLN A 1174 13.42 -0.01 -0.66
CA GLN A 1174 14.02 -1.35 -0.54
C GLN A 1174 14.23 -2.07 -1.87
N ALA A 1175 13.66 -1.55 -2.96
CA ALA A 1175 13.71 -2.16 -4.30
C ALA A 1175 15.09 -2.09 -4.98
N GLY A 1176 16.08 -1.46 -4.33
CA GLY A 1176 17.40 -1.14 -4.90
C GLY A 1176 18.54 -2.05 -4.47
#